data_AF-A0A1V2L7Q9-F1
#
_entry.id   AF-A0A1V2L7Q9-F1
#
_cell.length_a   1.000
_cell.length_b   1.000
_cell.length_c   1.000
_cell.angle_alpha   90.00
_cell.angle_beta   90.00
_cell.angle_gamma   90.00
#
_symmetry.space_group_name_H-M   'P 1'
#
loop_
_entity.id
_entity.type
_entity.pdbx_description
1 polymer ?
#
loop_
_entity_poly.entity_id
_entity_poly.type
_entity_poly.pdbx_seq_one_letter_code
_entity_poly.pdbx_strand_id
1 'polypeptide(L)'
;MVTTLSYTQRAEAHPSPLAKRLFTVMEQKKSNLCASIDVKTTDEFLSLVDTLGPYICLVKTHIDIIDDFSFEGTIVPLKKLAEKHNFLIFEDRKFADIGNTVKNQYASGVFKIAQWSDITNAHGVTGAGIVKGLKEAAQETTDEPRGLLMLAELSSKGSLATGEYTKQTVDIAKTDKDFVIGFIAQRDMGAHDEGFDWLIMTPGVGLDDKGDGLGQQYRGVDEVVAGGSDIIIVGRGLFGKGRDPAVEGERYRSAGWNAYLKRCHSLLLPSPAKESDDAQTELTKKNTRLVGASTAGVRAIIYQMTSLYLRAPPAKLFRPTRVDYMAVTRLFVNGDEKNGKTRRGYSFYKDSSLGVLISAVRKYGWKFIPERVLPPLLANSATGIVLYTSYLTSLQYFNDNKNNFLDNPSPWDTFRAGFVAGTFQSITAAPIDAIYARSSASEILKGDHPNLWKFGFSKLKEIGFSGVFAGYGLSFIKESVSFAIYFSTFETIKNQLHRYTRDKIISYYFYKERLRTWDFQLDRQEFAKELKSQKRFRALRTTFVFIAGVTASLCLHLVQYPIAKIQNIHFSRLEAFDYFNVGKHKGKLLTIYYNTYVDTLDHILFIQRNSKLSWTSWLYKGFRRHALTTIPSTTIGLVVLEALRTKMADEITDGSNEPFGSNEPFES
;
A
#
# COMPACT_ATOMS: atom_id res chain seq x y z
N MET A 1 -27.26 1.44 10.20
CA MET A 1 -26.93 0.64 11.39
C MET A 1 -26.90 -0.81 10.96
N VAL A 2 -25.98 -1.62 11.51
CA VAL A 2 -25.91 -3.06 11.18
C VAL A 2 -27.12 -3.79 11.76
N THR A 3 -27.69 -4.73 11.02
CA THR A 3 -28.81 -5.54 11.51
C THR A 3 -28.41 -6.40 12.72
N THR A 4 -29.25 -6.38 13.74
CA THR A 4 -29.10 -7.20 14.96
C THR A 4 -30.14 -8.33 15.03
N LEU A 5 -31.03 -8.41 14.03
CA LEU A 5 -32.00 -9.48 13.92
C LEU A 5 -31.30 -10.84 13.79
N SER A 6 -31.90 -11.85 14.41
CA SER A 6 -31.41 -13.22 14.29
C SER A 6 -31.61 -13.77 12.88
N TYR A 7 -30.86 -14.81 12.50
CA TYR A 7 -31.08 -15.46 11.21
C TYR A 7 -32.48 -16.08 11.13
N THR A 8 -33.04 -16.58 12.24
CA THR A 8 -34.44 -17.04 12.31
C THR A 8 -35.44 -15.93 11.95
N GLN A 9 -35.32 -14.76 12.59
CA GLN A 9 -36.23 -13.64 12.33
C GLN A 9 -36.14 -13.15 10.87
N ARG A 10 -34.93 -13.14 10.32
CA ARG A 10 -34.71 -12.79 8.90
C ARG A 10 -35.29 -13.85 7.97
N ALA A 11 -35.15 -15.13 8.29
CA ALA A 11 -35.75 -16.22 7.52
C ALA A 11 -37.28 -16.10 7.42
N GLU A 12 -37.95 -15.63 8.47
CA GLU A 12 -39.40 -15.45 8.47
C GLU A 12 -39.83 -14.30 7.53
N ALA A 13 -39.10 -13.17 7.57
CA ALA A 13 -39.48 -11.93 6.92
C ALA A 13 -38.92 -11.71 5.50
N HIS A 14 -37.80 -12.33 5.13
CA HIS A 14 -37.08 -12.02 3.88
C HIS A 14 -37.91 -12.33 2.62
N PRO A 15 -37.97 -11.47 1.58
CA PRO A 15 -38.82 -11.71 0.39
C PRO A 15 -38.39 -12.93 -0.44
N SER A 16 -37.09 -13.11 -0.67
CA SER A 16 -36.56 -14.22 -1.48
C SER A 16 -36.67 -15.58 -0.78
N PRO A 17 -37.34 -16.60 -1.37
CA PRO A 17 -37.42 -17.96 -0.81
C PRO A 17 -36.06 -18.61 -0.59
N LEU A 18 -35.08 -18.31 -1.46
CA LEU A 18 -33.74 -18.88 -1.34
C LEU A 18 -32.99 -18.33 -0.13
N ALA A 19 -33.10 -17.03 0.13
CA ALA A 19 -32.49 -16.43 1.31
C ALA A 19 -33.12 -16.97 2.60
N LYS A 20 -34.46 -17.18 2.63
CA LYS A 20 -35.13 -17.86 3.76
C LYS A 20 -34.53 -19.23 4.03
N ARG A 21 -34.33 -20.04 2.98
CA ARG A 21 -33.69 -21.36 3.07
C ARG A 21 -32.27 -21.26 3.61
N LEU A 22 -31.47 -20.32 3.11
CA LEU A 22 -30.09 -20.11 3.57
C LEU A 22 -30.04 -19.73 5.06
N PHE A 23 -30.83 -18.76 5.50
CA PHE A 23 -30.88 -18.39 6.92
C PHE A 23 -31.33 -19.55 7.82
N THR A 24 -32.28 -20.36 7.35
CA THR A 24 -32.73 -21.56 8.06
C THR A 24 -31.59 -22.57 8.22
N VAL A 25 -30.81 -22.82 7.16
CA VAL A 25 -29.64 -23.69 7.19
C VAL A 25 -28.58 -23.14 8.17
N MET A 26 -28.31 -21.83 8.11
CA MET A 26 -27.34 -21.17 8.97
C MET A 26 -27.69 -21.36 10.45
N GLU A 27 -28.96 -21.18 10.80
CA GLU A 27 -29.44 -21.36 12.18
C GLU A 27 -29.38 -22.82 12.62
N GLN A 28 -29.92 -23.74 11.81
CA GLN A 28 -29.96 -25.18 12.14
C GLN A 28 -28.57 -25.76 12.36
N LYS A 29 -27.60 -25.34 11.54
CA LYS A 29 -26.21 -25.83 11.62
C LYS A 29 -25.33 -24.98 12.51
N LYS A 30 -25.85 -23.86 13.04
CA LYS A 30 -25.08 -22.83 13.75
C LYS A 30 -23.80 -22.48 12.98
N SER A 31 -23.96 -22.21 11.70
CA SER A 31 -22.85 -21.93 10.78
C SER A 31 -23.20 -20.76 9.87
N ASN A 32 -22.30 -19.80 9.84
CA ASN A 32 -22.26 -18.73 8.85
C ASN A 32 -20.96 -18.79 8.02
N LEU A 33 -20.41 -19.99 7.88
CA LEU A 33 -19.20 -20.26 7.11
C LEU A 33 -19.55 -20.69 5.68
N CYS A 34 -18.94 -20.01 4.72
CA CYS A 34 -18.89 -20.45 3.33
C CYS A 34 -17.48 -20.93 2.97
N ALA A 35 -17.36 -22.17 2.47
CA ALA A 35 -16.08 -22.70 2.00
C ALA A 35 -15.85 -22.39 0.52
N SER A 36 -14.73 -21.73 0.20
CA SER A 36 -14.26 -21.47 -1.17
C SER A 36 -13.25 -22.53 -1.59
N ILE A 37 -13.71 -23.59 -2.26
CA ILE A 37 -12.88 -24.75 -2.57
C ILE A 37 -12.31 -24.60 -3.99
N ASP A 38 -11.24 -23.83 -4.08
CA ASP A 38 -10.57 -23.50 -5.34
C ASP A 38 -9.44 -24.52 -5.66
N VAL A 39 -9.82 -25.73 -6.05
CA VAL A 39 -8.92 -26.82 -6.48
C VAL A 39 -9.17 -27.21 -7.95
N LYS A 40 -8.30 -28.04 -8.52
CA LYS A 40 -8.29 -28.29 -9.97
C LYS A 40 -8.91 -29.61 -10.42
N THR A 41 -9.13 -30.57 -9.52
CA THR A 41 -9.67 -31.88 -9.88
C THR A 41 -10.99 -32.14 -9.16
N THR A 42 -11.88 -32.86 -9.82
CA THR A 42 -13.20 -33.21 -9.29
C THR A 42 -13.08 -34.05 -8.01
N ASP A 43 -12.14 -35.01 -7.98
CA ASP A 43 -11.94 -35.88 -6.81
C ASP A 43 -11.52 -35.09 -5.56
N GLU A 44 -10.54 -34.18 -5.70
CA GLU A 44 -10.10 -33.33 -4.59
C GLU A 44 -11.22 -32.39 -4.14
N PHE A 45 -11.93 -31.79 -5.11
CA PHE A 45 -13.05 -30.91 -4.85
C PHE A 45 -14.16 -31.62 -4.04
N LEU A 46 -14.65 -32.76 -4.50
CA LEU A 46 -15.73 -33.50 -3.83
C LEU A 46 -15.30 -34.03 -2.46
N SER A 47 -14.06 -34.48 -2.31
CA SER A 47 -13.50 -34.93 -1.02
C SER A 47 -13.47 -33.81 0.03
N LEU A 48 -13.03 -32.62 -0.37
CA LEU A 48 -13.03 -31.44 0.50
C LEU A 48 -14.44 -30.99 0.84
N VAL A 49 -15.36 -31.01 -0.13
CA VAL A 49 -16.78 -30.69 0.10
C VAL A 49 -17.41 -31.66 1.10
N ASP A 50 -17.19 -32.97 0.97
CA ASP A 50 -17.75 -33.97 1.88
C ASP A 50 -17.20 -33.79 3.31
N THR A 51 -15.90 -33.48 3.42
CA THR A 51 -15.23 -33.24 4.71
C THR A 51 -15.71 -31.96 5.40
N LEU A 52 -15.86 -30.87 4.64
CA LEU A 52 -16.28 -29.57 5.16
C LEU A 52 -17.81 -29.45 5.30
N GLY A 53 -18.57 -30.29 4.60
CA GLY A 53 -20.03 -30.27 4.53
C GLY A 53 -20.74 -30.06 5.86
N PRO A 54 -20.40 -30.78 6.95
CA PRO A 54 -21.04 -30.61 8.25
C PRO A 54 -20.89 -29.20 8.85
N TYR A 55 -19.81 -28.48 8.52
CA TYR A 55 -19.44 -27.21 9.15
C TYR A 55 -19.89 -25.96 8.40
N ILE A 56 -20.34 -26.09 7.14
CA ILE A 56 -20.63 -24.96 6.25
C ILE A 56 -22.12 -24.79 5.99
N CYS A 57 -22.57 -23.54 5.77
CA CYS A 57 -23.92 -23.26 5.27
C CYS A 57 -23.97 -23.14 3.74
N LEU A 58 -22.82 -22.86 3.12
CA LEU A 58 -22.69 -22.58 1.69
C LEU A 58 -21.35 -23.11 1.18
N VAL A 59 -21.32 -23.76 0.02
CA VAL A 59 -20.08 -24.01 -0.72
C VAL A 59 -19.99 -23.05 -1.88
N LYS A 60 -18.83 -22.39 -2.01
CA LYS A 60 -18.52 -21.53 -3.15
C LYS A 60 -17.57 -22.23 -4.10
N THR A 61 -17.93 -22.27 -5.37
CA THR A 61 -17.20 -22.98 -6.44
C THR A 61 -16.64 -22.01 -7.48
N HIS A 62 -15.58 -22.45 -8.15
CA HIS A 62 -15.16 -21.97 -9.47
C HIS A 62 -15.03 -23.21 -10.35
N ILE A 63 -16.13 -23.67 -10.91
CA ILE A 63 -16.15 -24.90 -11.73
C ILE A 63 -15.32 -24.76 -13.02
N ASP A 64 -15.03 -23.53 -13.45
CA ASP A 64 -14.25 -23.22 -14.65
C ASP A 64 -12.73 -23.40 -14.47
N ILE A 65 -12.27 -23.69 -13.25
CA ILE A 65 -10.86 -24.06 -12.97
C ILE A 65 -10.67 -25.57 -12.72
N ILE A 66 -11.73 -26.37 -12.81
CA ILE A 66 -11.67 -27.82 -12.68
C ILE A 66 -11.30 -28.42 -14.05
N ASP A 67 -10.12 -29.02 -14.13
CA ASP A 67 -9.52 -29.53 -15.37
C ASP A 67 -10.29 -30.72 -15.95
N ASP A 68 -10.97 -31.51 -15.11
CA ASP A 68 -11.71 -32.73 -15.46
C ASP A 68 -13.24 -32.59 -15.32
N PHE A 69 -13.77 -31.37 -15.45
CA PHE A 69 -15.19 -31.08 -15.28
C PHE A 69 -16.07 -31.96 -16.18
N SER A 70 -17.07 -32.59 -15.56
CA SER A 70 -18.23 -33.16 -16.25
C SER A 70 -19.49 -32.92 -15.42
N PHE A 71 -20.63 -32.75 -16.07
CA PHE A 71 -21.88 -32.51 -15.34
C PHE A 71 -22.22 -33.71 -14.45
N GLU A 72 -22.08 -34.92 -14.98
CA GLU A 72 -22.37 -36.18 -14.32
C GLU A 72 -21.35 -36.53 -13.24
N GLY A 73 -20.07 -36.25 -13.46
CA GLY A 73 -18.99 -36.56 -12.52
C GLY A 73 -18.80 -35.52 -11.42
N THR A 74 -19.05 -34.24 -11.70
CA THR A 74 -18.78 -33.14 -10.77
C THR A 74 -20.07 -32.62 -10.13
N ILE A 75 -21.09 -32.28 -10.93
CA ILE A 75 -22.29 -31.59 -10.44
C ILE A 75 -23.28 -32.54 -9.76
N VAL A 76 -23.52 -33.72 -10.33
CA VAL A 76 -24.46 -34.69 -9.73
C VAL A 76 -24.01 -35.13 -8.32
N PRO A 77 -22.72 -35.48 -8.09
CA PRO A 77 -22.25 -35.78 -6.74
C PRO A 77 -22.26 -34.56 -5.82
N LEU A 78 -21.93 -33.36 -6.32
CA LEU A 78 -21.99 -32.12 -5.53
C LEU A 78 -23.41 -31.87 -4.99
N LYS A 79 -24.45 -32.06 -5.82
CA LYS A 79 -25.85 -31.95 -5.38
C LYS A 79 -26.19 -32.98 -4.29
N LYS A 80 -25.72 -34.23 -4.43
CA LYS A 80 -25.91 -35.26 -3.39
C LYS A 80 -25.22 -34.88 -2.08
N LEU A 81 -24.05 -34.25 -2.12
CA LEU A 81 -23.36 -33.75 -0.94
C LEU A 81 -24.10 -32.56 -0.30
N ALA A 82 -24.63 -31.66 -1.11
CA ALA A 82 -25.45 -30.53 -0.63
C ALA A 82 -26.71 -30.99 0.10
N GLU A 83 -27.38 -32.02 -0.43
CA GLU A 83 -28.52 -32.67 0.22
C GLU A 83 -28.10 -33.42 1.49
N LYS A 84 -27.04 -34.24 1.42
CA LYS A 84 -26.51 -35.04 2.54
C LYS A 84 -26.15 -34.17 3.75
N HIS A 85 -25.48 -33.05 3.51
CA HIS A 85 -24.94 -32.19 4.57
C HIS A 85 -25.76 -30.93 4.82
N ASN A 86 -26.84 -30.71 4.08
CA ASN A 86 -27.69 -29.53 4.15
C ASN A 86 -26.90 -28.21 4.03
N PHE A 87 -26.34 -27.95 2.85
CA PHE A 87 -25.76 -26.65 2.48
C PHE A 87 -26.24 -26.23 1.09
N LEU A 88 -26.11 -24.94 0.78
CA LEU A 88 -26.40 -24.41 -0.58
C LEU A 88 -25.14 -24.32 -1.43
N ILE A 89 -25.31 -24.20 -2.75
CA ILE A 89 -24.22 -24.11 -3.72
C ILE A 89 -24.19 -22.71 -4.34
N PHE A 90 -23.00 -22.09 -4.35
CA PHE A 90 -22.75 -20.78 -4.93
C PHE A 90 -21.61 -20.85 -5.97
N GLU A 91 -21.96 -20.73 -7.25
CA GLU A 91 -20.98 -20.58 -8.32
C GLU A 91 -20.53 -19.12 -8.46
N ASP A 92 -19.25 -18.87 -8.17
CA ASP A 92 -18.60 -17.57 -8.10
C ASP A 92 -18.13 -17.08 -9.48
N ARG A 93 -19.05 -17.15 -10.46
CA ARG A 93 -18.76 -16.91 -11.87
C ARG A 93 -18.43 -15.45 -12.20
N LYS A 94 -18.90 -14.50 -11.39
CA LYS A 94 -18.76 -13.04 -11.54
C LYS A 94 -19.17 -12.56 -12.93
N PHE A 95 -20.43 -12.77 -13.28
CA PHE A 95 -20.96 -12.30 -14.57
C PHE A 95 -20.72 -10.80 -14.76
N ALA A 96 -20.26 -10.40 -15.95
CA ALA A 96 -19.86 -9.01 -16.23
C ALA A 96 -20.04 -8.64 -17.72
N ASP A 97 -21.09 -9.16 -18.35
CA ASP A 97 -21.43 -8.90 -19.75
C ASP A 97 -22.86 -8.34 -19.85
N ILE A 98 -23.30 -8.00 -21.06
CA ILE A 98 -24.66 -7.53 -21.34
C ILE A 98 -25.69 -8.65 -21.10
N GLY A 99 -26.93 -8.26 -20.79
CA GLY A 99 -28.01 -9.16 -20.35
C GLY A 99 -28.19 -10.41 -21.22
N ASN A 100 -28.24 -10.26 -22.55
CA ASN A 100 -28.44 -11.39 -23.46
C ASN A 100 -27.26 -12.38 -23.45
N THR A 101 -26.02 -11.90 -23.29
CA THR A 101 -24.84 -12.77 -23.24
C THR A 101 -24.82 -13.54 -21.93
N VAL A 102 -25.03 -12.87 -20.80
CA VAL A 102 -25.03 -13.54 -19.49
C VAL A 102 -26.16 -14.54 -19.34
N LYS A 103 -27.32 -14.30 -19.98
CA LYS A 103 -28.43 -15.24 -20.05
C LYS A 103 -27.98 -16.59 -20.61
N ASN A 104 -27.31 -16.57 -21.78
CA ASN A 104 -26.80 -17.79 -22.42
C ASN A 104 -25.66 -18.43 -21.62
N GLN A 105 -24.76 -17.64 -21.04
CA GLN A 105 -23.65 -18.15 -20.21
C GLN A 105 -24.15 -18.83 -18.93
N TYR A 106 -25.25 -18.35 -18.35
CA TYR A 106 -25.81 -18.87 -17.10
C TYR A 106 -26.72 -20.09 -17.34
N ALA A 107 -27.60 -20.03 -18.33
CA ALA A 107 -28.56 -21.10 -18.62
C ALA A 107 -27.92 -22.34 -19.29
N SER A 108 -26.93 -22.12 -20.16
CA SER A 108 -26.47 -23.11 -21.14
C SER A 108 -24.94 -23.31 -21.10
N GLY A 109 -24.33 -23.63 -22.23
CA GLY A 109 -22.92 -23.96 -22.34
C GLY A 109 -22.57 -25.32 -21.74
N VAL A 110 -21.29 -25.54 -21.51
CA VAL A 110 -20.77 -26.76 -20.88
C VAL A 110 -21.24 -26.85 -19.41
N PHE A 111 -21.30 -25.71 -18.73
CA PHE A 111 -21.47 -25.65 -17.28
C PHE A 111 -22.92 -25.61 -16.81
N LYS A 112 -23.86 -25.10 -17.63
CA LYS A 112 -25.30 -25.07 -17.32
C LYS A 112 -25.60 -24.58 -15.90
N ILE A 113 -24.95 -23.49 -15.48
CA ILE A 113 -24.83 -23.06 -14.08
C ILE A 113 -26.19 -22.91 -13.40
N ALA A 114 -27.19 -22.34 -14.10
CA ALA A 114 -28.53 -22.15 -13.57
C ALA A 114 -29.25 -23.46 -13.17
N GLN A 115 -28.85 -24.61 -13.75
CA GLN A 115 -29.49 -25.90 -13.46
C GLN A 115 -29.15 -26.45 -12.06
N TRP A 116 -28.06 -26.00 -11.44
CA TRP A 116 -27.54 -26.61 -10.22
C TRP A 116 -27.06 -25.64 -9.16
N SER A 117 -26.60 -24.44 -9.52
CA SER A 117 -26.12 -23.46 -8.55
C SER A 117 -27.30 -22.73 -7.93
N ASP A 118 -27.46 -22.79 -6.62
CA ASP A 118 -28.52 -22.07 -5.92
C ASP A 118 -28.31 -20.54 -6.02
N ILE A 119 -27.07 -20.10 -5.84
CA ILE A 119 -26.65 -18.70 -5.84
C ILE A 119 -25.63 -18.46 -6.96
N THR A 120 -25.64 -17.30 -7.59
CA THR A 120 -24.52 -16.81 -8.39
C THR A 120 -24.26 -15.33 -8.11
N ASN A 121 -23.29 -14.71 -8.79
CA ASN A 121 -22.96 -13.31 -8.59
C ASN A 121 -22.66 -12.53 -9.88
N ALA A 122 -22.86 -11.22 -9.83
CA ALA A 122 -22.69 -10.33 -10.99
C ALA A 122 -22.09 -8.97 -10.61
N HIS A 123 -21.23 -8.46 -11.49
CA HIS A 123 -20.69 -7.10 -11.40
C HIS A 123 -21.75 -6.07 -11.81
N GLY A 124 -21.78 -4.91 -11.12
CA GLY A 124 -22.68 -3.79 -11.48
C GLY A 124 -22.24 -3.01 -12.72
N VAL A 125 -21.05 -3.29 -13.28
CA VAL A 125 -20.42 -2.47 -14.33
C VAL A 125 -21.23 -2.40 -15.64
N THR A 126 -22.07 -3.40 -15.92
CA THR A 126 -22.87 -3.48 -17.14
C THR A 126 -24.29 -2.93 -16.98
N GLY A 127 -24.64 -2.41 -15.80
CA GLY A 127 -25.97 -1.86 -15.49
C GLY A 127 -27.03 -2.93 -15.21
N ALA A 128 -28.26 -2.51 -14.89
CA ALA A 128 -29.34 -3.38 -14.42
C ALA A 128 -29.78 -4.47 -15.41
N GLY A 129 -29.44 -4.35 -16.70
CA GLY A 129 -29.73 -5.37 -17.71
C GLY A 129 -29.12 -6.75 -17.40
N ILE A 130 -28.03 -6.80 -16.62
CA ILE A 130 -27.41 -8.06 -16.19
C ILE A 130 -28.32 -8.85 -15.22
N VAL A 131 -29.00 -8.16 -14.30
CA VAL A 131 -29.91 -8.76 -13.33
C VAL A 131 -31.10 -9.37 -14.06
N LYS A 132 -31.69 -8.61 -15.00
CA LYS A 132 -32.79 -9.09 -15.84
C LYS A 132 -32.40 -10.32 -16.66
N GLY A 133 -31.25 -10.29 -17.34
CA GLY A 133 -30.80 -11.41 -18.16
C GLY A 133 -30.55 -12.68 -17.36
N LEU A 134 -29.95 -12.57 -16.18
CA LEU A 134 -29.72 -13.71 -15.28
C LEU A 134 -31.02 -14.26 -14.68
N LYS A 135 -31.98 -13.39 -14.33
CA LYS A 135 -33.30 -13.80 -13.83
C LYS A 135 -34.08 -14.57 -14.88
N GLU A 136 -34.14 -14.05 -16.12
CA GLU A 136 -34.79 -14.75 -17.23
C GLU A 136 -34.14 -16.11 -17.49
N ALA A 137 -32.80 -16.20 -17.50
CA ALA A 137 -32.10 -17.48 -17.63
C ALA A 137 -32.47 -18.47 -16.52
N ALA A 138 -32.55 -18.04 -15.26
CA ALA A 138 -32.99 -18.91 -14.16
C ALA A 138 -34.40 -19.44 -14.41
N GLN A 139 -35.35 -18.55 -14.71
CA GLN A 139 -36.76 -18.88 -14.91
C GLN A 139 -37.00 -19.80 -16.12
N GLU A 140 -36.20 -19.67 -17.18
CA GLU A 140 -36.30 -20.53 -18.37
C GLU A 140 -35.65 -21.90 -18.16
N THR A 141 -34.78 -22.05 -17.16
CA THR A 141 -33.94 -23.25 -16.98
C THR A 141 -34.42 -24.16 -15.85
N THR A 142 -35.05 -23.62 -14.81
CA THR A 142 -35.39 -24.38 -13.59
C THR A 142 -36.55 -23.75 -12.82
N ASP A 143 -37.38 -24.58 -12.20
CA ASP A 143 -38.45 -24.15 -11.28
C ASP A 143 -37.92 -23.89 -9.85
N GLU A 144 -36.75 -24.43 -9.52
CA GLU A 144 -36.09 -24.19 -8.23
C GLU A 144 -35.67 -22.72 -8.06
N PRO A 145 -35.81 -22.14 -6.86
CA PRO A 145 -35.46 -20.74 -6.62
C PRO A 145 -33.95 -20.51 -6.81
N ARG A 146 -33.60 -19.35 -7.38
CA ARG A 146 -32.23 -18.89 -7.60
C ARG A 146 -32.03 -17.50 -7.03
N GLY A 147 -30.83 -17.23 -6.55
CA GLY A 147 -30.46 -15.94 -5.96
C GLY A 147 -29.22 -15.34 -6.60
N LEU A 148 -29.19 -14.02 -6.66
CA LEU A 148 -28.08 -13.24 -7.19
C LEU A 148 -27.45 -12.39 -6.09
N LEU A 149 -26.12 -12.41 -6.01
CA LEU A 149 -25.33 -11.47 -5.22
C LEU A 149 -24.68 -10.43 -6.14
N MET A 150 -24.85 -9.15 -5.81
CA MET A 150 -24.16 -8.08 -6.54
C MET A 150 -22.76 -7.84 -5.93
N LEU A 151 -21.74 -7.66 -6.77
CA LEU A 151 -20.38 -7.38 -6.30
C LEU A 151 -20.21 -5.87 -6.03
N ALA A 152 -20.61 -5.44 -4.83
CA ALA A 152 -20.58 -4.04 -4.42
C ALA A 152 -19.19 -3.57 -3.98
N GLU A 153 -18.41 -4.45 -3.32
CA GLU A 153 -17.02 -4.20 -2.92
C GLU A 153 -16.19 -5.48 -3.09
N LEU A 154 -14.88 -5.35 -3.34
CA LEU A 154 -13.96 -6.50 -3.49
C LEU A 154 -12.86 -6.47 -2.44
N SER A 155 -12.38 -7.65 -2.03
CA SER A 155 -11.25 -7.79 -1.08
C SER A 155 -9.87 -7.57 -1.72
N SER A 156 -9.80 -7.44 -3.04
CA SER A 156 -8.55 -7.33 -3.77
C SER A 156 -7.96 -5.92 -3.67
N LYS A 157 -6.65 -5.88 -3.49
CA LYS A 157 -5.91 -4.61 -3.46
C LYS A 157 -6.04 -3.89 -4.82
N GLY A 158 -6.49 -2.64 -4.78
CA GLY A 158 -6.68 -1.82 -5.98
C GLY A 158 -8.04 -2.01 -6.67
N SER A 159 -9.00 -2.63 -5.97
CA SER A 159 -10.40 -2.69 -6.42
C SER A 159 -10.93 -1.30 -6.81
N LEU A 160 -11.57 -1.24 -7.98
CA LEU A 160 -12.32 -0.06 -8.44
C LEU A 160 -13.76 -0.06 -7.92
N ALA A 161 -14.22 -1.15 -7.30
CA ALA A 161 -15.55 -1.28 -6.72
C ALA A 161 -15.62 -0.55 -5.37
N THR A 162 -15.66 0.78 -5.45
CA THR A 162 -15.69 1.70 -4.30
C THR A 162 -16.54 2.93 -4.64
N GLY A 163 -16.98 3.68 -3.62
CA GLY A 163 -17.62 4.98 -3.80
C GLY A 163 -18.86 4.92 -4.69
N GLU A 164 -18.85 5.69 -5.79
CA GLU A 164 -19.96 5.80 -6.73
C GLU A 164 -20.33 4.47 -7.40
N TYR A 165 -19.34 3.63 -7.74
CA TYR A 165 -19.60 2.30 -8.28
C TYR A 165 -20.43 1.46 -7.30
N THR A 166 -20.07 1.50 -6.02
CA THR A 166 -20.76 0.76 -4.95
C THR A 166 -22.19 1.25 -4.81
N LYS A 167 -22.42 2.57 -4.80
CA LYS A 167 -23.77 3.16 -4.75
C LYS A 167 -24.64 2.70 -5.92
N GLN A 168 -24.14 2.82 -7.15
CA GLN A 168 -24.88 2.39 -8.34
C GLN A 168 -25.13 0.88 -8.35
N THR A 169 -24.20 0.08 -7.82
CA THR A 169 -24.40 -1.37 -7.69
C THR A 169 -25.50 -1.70 -6.67
N VAL A 170 -25.61 -0.93 -5.58
CA VAL A 170 -26.71 -1.03 -4.62
C VAL A 170 -28.04 -0.63 -5.28
N ASP A 171 -28.06 0.43 -6.09
CA ASP A 171 -29.25 0.84 -6.83
C ASP A 171 -29.71 -0.22 -7.84
N ILE A 172 -28.76 -0.88 -8.52
CA ILE A 172 -29.06 -2.04 -9.37
C ILE A 172 -29.69 -3.17 -8.55
N ALA A 173 -29.17 -3.48 -7.36
CA ALA A 173 -29.73 -4.53 -6.50
C ALA A 173 -31.16 -4.23 -6.07
N LYS A 174 -31.49 -2.97 -5.80
CA LYS A 174 -32.84 -2.53 -5.44
C LYS A 174 -33.89 -2.77 -6.53
N THR A 175 -33.48 -3.02 -7.78
CA THR A 175 -34.42 -3.28 -8.90
C THR A 175 -35.22 -4.56 -8.74
N ASP A 176 -34.71 -5.55 -8.00
CA ASP A 176 -35.36 -6.86 -7.85
C ASP A 176 -34.96 -7.57 -6.55
N LYS A 177 -35.68 -7.27 -5.46
CA LYS A 177 -35.42 -7.83 -4.13
C LYS A 177 -35.77 -9.32 -3.98
N ASP A 178 -36.47 -9.90 -4.96
CA ASP A 178 -36.85 -11.32 -4.92
C ASP A 178 -35.70 -12.18 -5.48
N PHE A 179 -35.05 -11.70 -6.55
CA PHE A 179 -33.93 -12.37 -7.19
C PHE A 179 -32.57 -11.94 -6.64
N VAL A 180 -32.34 -10.65 -6.42
CA VAL A 180 -31.12 -10.14 -5.79
C VAL A 180 -31.27 -10.30 -4.28
N ILE A 181 -30.43 -11.13 -3.67
CA ILE A 181 -30.54 -11.48 -2.24
C ILE A 181 -29.53 -10.73 -1.37
N GLY A 182 -28.57 -10.03 -1.98
CA GLY A 182 -27.58 -9.25 -1.24
C GLY A 182 -26.29 -9.04 -2.02
N PHE A 183 -25.17 -9.01 -1.30
CA PHE A 183 -23.90 -8.52 -1.85
C PHE A 183 -22.69 -9.38 -1.47
N ILE A 184 -21.73 -9.40 -2.39
CA ILE A 184 -20.32 -9.59 -2.04
C ILE A 184 -19.77 -8.22 -1.64
N ALA A 185 -19.44 -8.05 -0.35
CA ALA A 185 -18.97 -6.77 0.18
C ALA A 185 -18.11 -6.92 1.44
N GLN A 186 -17.47 -5.82 1.87
CA GLN A 186 -16.60 -5.79 3.04
C GLN A 186 -17.26 -5.16 4.29
N ARG A 187 -18.48 -4.65 4.17
CA ARG A 187 -19.27 -4.03 5.25
C ARG A 187 -20.77 -4.09 4.92
N ASP A 188 -21.60 -3.70 5.88
CA ASP A 188 -23.03 -3.48 5.66
C ASP A 188 -23.29 -2.47 4.52
N MET A 189 -24.27 -2.80 3.66
CA MET A 189 -24.66 -2.00 2.49
C MET A 189 -25.89 -1.12 2.74
N GLY A 190 -26.44 -1.09 3.96
CA GLY A 190 -27.57 -0.24 4.34
C GLY A 190 -28.90 -0.64 3.69
N ALA A 191 -29.79 0.35 3.53
CA ALA A 191 -31.15 0.24 2.98
C ALA A 191 -32.16 -0.56 3.83
N HIS A 192 -31.84 -0.83 5.11
CA HIS A 192 -32.77 -1.44 6.07
C HIS A 192 -34.00 -0.55 6.32
N ASP A 193 -33.81 0.76 6.33
CA ASP A 193 -34.83 1.81 6.43
C ASP A 193 -35.73 1.90 5.20
N GLU A 194 -35.23 1.47 4.04
CA GLU A 194 -35.99 1.34 2.79
C GLU A 194 -36.70 -0.04 2.68
N GLY A 195 -36.59 -0.88 3.70
CA GLY A 195 -37.25 -2.19 3.75
C GLY A 195 -36.52 -3.32 3.02
N PHE A 196 -35.21 -3.19 2.81
CA PHE A 196 -34.37 -4.25 2.25
C PHE A 196 -33.56 -4.97 3.33
N ASP A 197 -33.57 -6.31 3.30
CA ASP A 197 -32.76 -7.15 4.19
C ASP A 197 -31.67 -7.87 3.37
N TRP A 198 -30.60 -7.16 3.04
CA TRP A 198 -29.54 -7.72 2.21
C TRP A 198 -28.64 -8.70 2.96
N LEU A 199 -28.38 -9.85 2.35
CA LEU A 199 -27.40 -10.80 2.85
C LEU A 199 -25.98 -10.36 2.46
N ILE A 200 -25.11 -10.13 3.44
CA ILE A 200 -23.72 -9.70 3.18
C ILE A 200 -22.76 -10.87 3.28
N MET A 201 -22.13 -11.24 2.16
CA MET A 201 -21.09 -12.27 2.13
C MET A 201 -19.72 -11.64 1.92
N THR A 202 -18.76 -11.94 2.80
CA THR A 202 -17.45 -11.27 2.81
C THR A 202 -16.32 -12.26 2.53
N PRO A 203 -15.66 -12.16 1.36
CA PRO A 203 -14.41 -12.87 1.10
C PRO A 203 -13.22 -12.13 1.71
N GLY A 204 -12.06 -12.80 1.71
CA GLY A 204 -10.86 -12.24 2.35
C GLY A 204 -10.94 -12.30 3.86
N VAL A 205 -11.38 -13.44 4.39
CA VAL A 205 -11.41 -13.70 5.83
C VAL A 205 -10.35 -14.74 6.19
N GLY A 206 -9.59 -14.47 7.25
CA GLY A 206 -8.53 -15.35 7.74
C GLY A 206 -8.25 -15.13 9.22
N LEU A 207 -8.05 -16.22 9.96
CA LEU A 207 -7.66 -16.18 11.38
C LEU A 207 -6.14 -15.99 11.56
N ASP A 208 -5.34 -16.60 10.67
CA ASP A 208 -3.88 -16.64 10.80
C ASP A 208 -3.16 -15.86 9.69
N ASP A 209 -3.68 -15.93 8.47
CA ASP A 209 -3.03 -15.38 7.27
C ASP A 209 -3.35 -13.89 7.11
N LYS A 210 -2.37 -13.10 6.67
CA LYS A 210 -2.51 -11.63 6.49
C LYS A 210 -2.67 -11.18 5.04
N GLY A 211 -2.46 -12.06 4.07
CA GLY A 211 -2.74 -11.85 2.65
C GLY A 211 -2.10 -12.92 1.78
N ASP A 212 -2.14 -12.74 0.46
CA ASP A 212 -1.35 -13.53 -0.48
C ASP A 212 -0.41 -12.69 -1.37
N GLY A 213 0.46 -13.37 -2.13
CA GLY A 213 1.38 -12.72 -3.07
C GLY A 213 0.73 -12.12 -4.32
N LEU A 214 -0.59 -12.24 -4.48
CA LEU A 214 -1.35 -11.82 -5.67
C LEU A 214 -2.43 -10.76 -5.35
N GLY A 215 -2.36 -10.15 -4.17
CA GLY A 215 -3.17 -8.97 -3.82
C GLY A 215 -4.40 -9.26 -2.97
N GLN A 216 -4.59 -10.50 -2.50
CA GLN A 216 -5.62 -10.83 -1.51
C GLN A 216 -5.28 -10.25 -0.14
N GLN A 217 -6.27 -9.67 0.52
CA GLN A 217 -6.19 -9.16 1.89
C GLN A 217 -7.10 -9.99 2.80
N TYR A 218 -6.62 -10.32 3.99
CA TYR A 218 -7.39 -11.06 4.99
C TYR A 218 -7.75 -10.15 6.16
N ARG A 219 -9.01 -10.23 6.60
CA ARG A 219 -9.56 -9.58 7.79
C ARG A 219 -10.00 -10.64 8.81
N GLY A 220 -9.97 -10.26 10.08
CA GLY A 220 -10.35 -11.17 11.17
C GLY A 220 -11.85 -11.46 11.16
N VAL A 221 -12.24 -12.65 11.61
CA VAL A 221 -13.65 -13.10 11.65
C VAL A 221 -14.52 -12.16 12.51
N ASP A 222 -14.09 -11.83 13.73
CA ASP A 222 -14.83 -10.90 14.60
C ASP A 222 -14.98 -9.52 13.94
N GLU A 223 -13.96 -9.04 13.21
CA GLU A 223 -13.95 -7.73 12.57
C GLU A 223 -14.99 -7.64 11.45
N VAL A 224 -15.03 -8.64 10.56
CA VAL A 224 -15.95 -8.62 9.41
C VAL A 224 -17.40 -8.83 9.84
N VAL A 225 -17.65 -9.72 10.81
CA VAL A 225 -19.01 -9.97 11.31
C VAL A 225 -19.54 -8.78 12.10
N ALA A 226 -18.70 -8.12 12.90
CA ALA A 226 -19.05 -6.85 13.55
C ALA A 226 -19.31 -5.73 12.55
N GLY A 227 -18.64 -5.75 11.40
CA GLY A 227 -18.87 -4.83 10.28
C GLY A 227 -20.16 -5.08 9.49
N GLY A 228 -20.96 -6.08 9.87
CA GLY A 228 -22.24 -6.42 9.24
C GLY A 228 -22.18 -7.56 8.24
N SER A 229 -21.07 -8.29 8.16
CA SER A 229 -21.02 -9.53 7.37
C SER A 229 -21.93 -10.59 7.97
N ASP A 230 -22.76 -11.21 7.14
CA ASP A 230 -23.60 -12.34 7.54
C ASP A 230 -22.92 -13.67 7.31
N ILE A 231 -22.12 -13.81 6.25
CA ILE A 231 -21.40 -15.03 5.91
C ILE A 231 -19.93 -14.71 5.61
N ILE A 232 -19.03 -15.46 6.25
CA ILE A 232 -17.59 -15.39 5.96
C ILE A 232 -17.23 -16.38 4.86
N ILE A 233 -16.54 -15.92 3.80
CA ILE A 233 -16.06 -16.78 2.72
C ILE A 233 -14.57 -17.05 2.94
N VAL A 234 -14.23 -18.32 3.21
CA VAL A 234 -12.87 -18.77 3.54
C VAL A 234 -12.40 -19.80 2.53
N GLY A 235 -11.23 -19.56 1.91
CA GLY A 235 -10.62 -20.48 0.95
C GLY A 235 -9.45 -21.24 1.55
N ARG A 236 -8.22 -20.88 1.14
CA ARG A 236 -6.95 -21.48 1.62
C ARG A 236 -6.81 -21.59 3.15
N GLY A 237 -7.53 -20.78 3.93
CA GLY A 237 -7.58 -20.90 5.38
C GLY A 237 -8.16 -22.24 5.88
N LEU A 238 -8.91 -22.98 5.04
CA LEU A 238 -9.52 -24.27 5.39
C LEU A 238 -8.63 -25.45 5.02
N PHE A 239 -8.09 -25.48 3.81
CA PHE A 239 -7.38 -26.65 3.24
C PHE A 239 -6.00 -26.33 2.66
N GLY A 240 -5.48 -25.11 2.91
CA GLY A 240 -4.14 -24.73 2.49
C GLY A 240 -3.05 -25.64 3.08
N LYS A 241 -1.85 -25.59 2.50
CA LYS A 241 -0.73 -26.47 2.89
C LYS A 241 -0.51 -26.52 4.40
N GLY A 242 -0.61 -27.73 4.98
CA GLY A 242 -0.40 -27.96 6.41
C GLY A 242 -1.64 -27.76 7.30
N ARG A 243 -2.82 -27.61 6.70
CA ARG A 243 -4.10 -27.49 7.42
C ARG A 243 -4.95 -28.75 7.24
N ASP A 244 -5.69 -29.09 8.28
CA ASP A 244 -6.70 -30.15 8.25
C ASP A 244 -8.08 -29.51 8.02
N PRO A 245 -8.77 -29.84 6.90
CA PRO A 245 -10.06 -29.24 6.57
C PRO A 245 -11.13 -29.44 7.64
N ALA A 246 -11.17 -30.59 8.34
CA ALA A 246 -12.17 -30.82 9.37
C ALA A 246 -11.94 -29.94 10.61
N VAL A 247 -10.67 -29.82 11.01
CA VAL A 247 -10.26 -28.99 12.16
C VAL A 247 -10.48 -27.51 11.88
N GLU A 248 -10.03 -27.03 10.71
CA GLU A 248 -10.20 -25.63 10.34
C GLU A 248 -11.68 -25.31 10.04
N GLY A 249 -12.44 -26.23 9.45
CA GLY A 249 -13.88 -26.10 9.24
C GLY A 249 -14.62 -25.79 10.54
N GLU A 250 -14.41 -26.60 11.58
CA GLU A 250 -15.00 -26.37 12.90
C GLU A 250 -14.49 -25.07 13.54
N ARG A 251 -13.20 -24.77 13.41
CA ARG A 251 -12.59 -23.55 13.96
C ARG A 251 -13.21 -22.29 13.38
N TYR A 252 -13.35 -22.20 12.04
CA TYR A 252 -13.95 -21.04 11.39
C TYR A 252 -15.47 -20.97 11.62
N ARG A 253 -16.17 -22.12 11.65
CA ARG A 253 -17.59 -22.19 12.01
C ARG A 253 -17.83 -21.60 13.40
N SER A 254 -17.09 -22.09 14.40
CA SER A 254 -17.18 -21.61 15.78
C SER A 254 -16.83 -20.13 15.91
N ALA A 255 -15.77 -19.66 15.23
CA ALA A 255 -15.41 -18.25 15.25
C ALA A 255 -16.50 -17.35 14.64
N GLY A 256 -17.03 -17.73 13.47
CA GLY A 256 -18.07 -16.97 12.78
C GLY A 256 -19.38 -16.93 13.56
N TRP A 257 -19.78 -18.07 14.13
CA TRP A 257 -21.01 -18.15 14.92
C TRP A 257 -20.93 -17.37 16.23
N ASN A 258 -19.80 -17.46 16.93
CA ASN A 258 -19.59 -16.69 18.16
C ASN A 258 -19.58 -15.18 17.91
N ALA A 259 -18.96 -14.73 16.79
CA ALA A 259 -18.99 -13.33 16.40
C ALA A 259 -20.42 -12.85 16.08
N TYR A 260 -21.22 -13.70 15.43
CA TYR A 260 -22.63 -13.43 15.16
C TYR A 260 -23.45 -13.28 16.45
N LEU A 261 -23.29 -14.21 17.40
CA LEU A 261 -23.97 -14.14 18.69
C LEU A 261 -23.61 -12.85 19.44
N LYS A 262 -22.32 -12.47 19.48
CA LYS A 262 -21.89 -11.19 20.07
C LYS A 262 -22.60 -10.00 19.44
N ARG A 263 -22.75 -9.99 18.11
CA ARG A 263 -23.47 -8.93 17.38
C ARG A 263 -24.92 -8.83 17.81
N CYS A 264 -25.64 -9.96 17.87
CA CYS A 264 -27.03 -9.99 18.32
C CYS A 264 -27.20 -9.59 19.80
N HIS A 265 -26.25 -9.95 20.68
CA HIS A 265 -26.33 -9.67 22.12
C HIS A 265 -25.89 -8.26 22.54
N SER A 266 -25.27 -7.47 21.66
CA SER A 266 -24.73 -6.13 21.97
C SER A 266 -25.77 -5.06 22.38
N LEU A 267 -27.06 -5.41 22.45
CA LEU A 267 -28.17 -4.55 22.91
C LEU A 267 -28.79 -4.96 24.27
N LEU A 268 -28.33 -6.04 24.92
CA LEU A 268 -28.94 -6.58 26.15
C LEU A 268 -28.23 -6.23 27.47
N LEU A 269 -27.20 -5.38 27.45
CA LEU A 269 -26.50 -4.96 28.68
C LEU A 269 -26.55 -3.42 28.84
N PRO A 270 -27.08 -2.90 29.96
CA PRO A 270 -26.79 -1.52 30.34
C PRO A 270 -25.29 -1.40 30.62
N SER A 271 -24.70 -0.33 30.10
CA SER A 271 -23.28 0.00 30.22
C SER A 271 -22.80 -0.11 31.67
N PRO A 272 -21.73 -0.88 31.98
CA PRO A 272 -21.20 -0.88 33.33
C PRO A 272 -20.43 0.42 33.56
N ALA A 273 -20.75 1.05 34.69
CA ALA A 273 -20.11 2.24 35.21
C ALA A 273 -18.60 2.03 35.41
N LYS A 274 -17.87 3.15 35.29
CA LYS A 274 -16.45 3.35 35.57
C LYS A 274 -15.96 2.56 36.79
N GLU A 275 -14.90 1.77 36.62
CA GLU A 275 -14.00 1.45 37.73
C GLU A 275 -12.54 1.19 37.28
N SER A 276 -11.65 2.03 37.82
CA SER A 276 -10.17 1.96 37.95
C SER A 276 -9.28 1.97 36.68
N ASP A 277 -8.69 3.16 36.44
CA ASP A 277 -7.85 3.55 35.29
C ASP A 277 -6.35 3.17 35.39
N ASP A 278 -5.89 2.51 36.46
CA ASP A 278 -4.43 2.46 36.74
C ASP A 278 -3.66 1.29 36.08
N ALA A 279 -4.35 0.23 35.62
CA ALA A 279 -3.68 -0.90 34.95
C ALA A 279 -3.61 -0.76 33.42
N GLN A 280 -4.50 0.07 32.83
CA GLN A 280 -4.62 0.22 31.37
C GLN A 280 -3.65 1.25 30.79
N THR A 281 -3.09 2.18 31.59
CA THR A 281 -2.18 3.24 31.10
C THR A 281 -0.78 2.73 30.71
N GLU A 282 -0.31 1.63 31.31
CA GLU A 282 1.00 1.02 30.98
C GLU A 282 0.94 0.16 29.70
N LEU A 283 -0.15 -0.60 29.50
CA LEU A 283 -0.34 -1.41 28.29
C LEU A 283 -0.71 -0.59 27.04
N THR A 284 -1.40 0.54 27.21
CA THR A 284 -1.70 1.46 26.09
C THR A 284 -0.46 2.25 25.65
N LYS A 285 0.49 2.60 26.52
CA LYS A 285 1.74 3.25 26.09
C LYS A 285 2.63 2.35 25.22
N LYS A 286 2.67 1.03 25.47
CA LYS A 286 3.41 0.06 24.64
C LYS A 286 2.68 -0.25 23.32
N ASN A 287 1.36 -0.44 23.34
CA ASN A 287 0.60 -0.75 22.14
C ASN A 287 0.37 0.47 21.24
N THR A 288 0.25 1.69 21.77
CA THR A 288 0.17 2.92 20.95
C THR A 288 1.51 3.25 20.28
N ARG A 289 2.66 2.89 20.89
CA ARG A 289 3.97 2.96 20.21
C ARG A 289 4.10 1.92 19.09
N LEU A 290 3.55 0.72 19.26
CA LEU A 290 3.61 -0.36 18.26
C LEU A 290 2.58 -0.19 17.12
N VAL A 291 1.39 0.32 17.43
CA VAL A 291 0.31 0.60 16.48
C VAL A 291 0.57 1.91 15.74
N GLY A 292 1.16 2.93 16.40
CA GLY A 292 1.62 4.15 15.74
C GLY A 292 2.80 3.93 14.78
N ALA A 293 3.78 3.08 15.16
CA ALA A 293 4.90 2.73 14.29
C ALA A 293 4.48 1.84 13.10
N SER A 294 3.50 0.95 13.28
CA SER A 294 3.03 0.06 12.22
C SER A 294 2.03 0.73 11.27
N THR A 295 1.08 1.55 11.74
CA THR A 295 0.12 2.22 10.83
C THR A 295 0.69 3.46 10.15
N ALA A 296 1.59 4.22 10.79
CA ALA A 296 2.30 5.31 10.12
C ALA A 296 3.43 4.79 9.22
N GLY A 297 4.12 3.72 9.62
CA GLY A 297 5.12 3.04 8.79
C GLY A 297 4.51 2.37 7.57
N VAL A 298 3.37 1.68 7.72
CA VAL A 298 2.64 1.06 6.60
C VAL A 298 1.94 2.10 5.75
N ARG A 299 1.37 3.18 6.29
CA ARG A 299 0.85 4.29 5.47
C ARG A 299 1.96 5.01 4.71
N ALA A 300 3.13 5.24 5.31
CA ALA A 300 4.28 5.81 4.61
C ALA A 300 4.83 4.90 3.52
N ILE A 301 4.96 3.60 3.82
CA ILE A 301 5.38 2.58 2.86
C ILE A 301 4.34 2.44 1.74
N ILE A 302 3.04 2.48 2.04
CA ILE A 302 1.96 2.44 1.04
C ILE A 302 1.93 3.71 0.20
N TYR A 303 2.10 4.89 0.80
CA TYR A 303 2.21 6.18 0.09
C TYR A 303 3.45 6.24 -0.81
N GLN A 304 4.51 5.57 -0.40
CA GLN A 304 5.78 5.51 -1.11
C GLN A 304 5.84 4.33 -2.09
N MET A 305 5.01 3.30 -1.92
CA MET A 305 4.80 2.20 -2.86
C MET A 305 3.80 2.55 -3.96
N THR A 306 2.80 3.39 -3.72
CA THR A 306 2.05 4.05 -4.81
C THR A 306 2.94 4.99 -5.62
N SER A 307 3.97 5.59 -5.00
CA SER A 307 5.05 6.30 -5.72
C SER A 307 5.99 5.37 -6.52
N LEU A 308 5.93 4.05 -6.28
CA LEU A 308 6.64 3.02 -7.05
C LEU A 308 5.82 2.52 -8.26
N TYR A 309 4.50 2.61 -8.21
CA TYR A 309 3.63 2.06 -9.27
C TYR A 309 3.38 3.03 -10.44
N LEU A 310 3.45 4.35 -10.21
CA LEU A 310 3.43 5.36 -11.29
C LEU A 310 4.82 5.63 -11.89
N ARG A 311 5.73 4.63 -11.83
CA ARG A 311 7.16 4.87 -12.02
C ARG A 311 7.76 4.01 -13.12
N ALA A 312 7.79 4.56 -14.32
CA ALA A 312 8.91 4.38 -15.22
C ALA A 312 9.11 5.65 -16.07
N PRO A 313 10.29 6.30 -16.10
CA PRO A 313 11.40 6.42 -15.13
C PRO A 313 11.71 7.92 -14.80
N PRO A 314 12.79 8.35 -14.11
CA PRO A 314 13.44 7.97 -12.85
C PRO A 314 13.36 9.12 -11.79
N ALA A 315 12.81 8.90 -10.60
CA ALA A 315 12.93 9.85 -9.47
C ALA A 315 13.50 9.03 -8.30
N LYS A 316 14.66 9.23 -7.67
CA LYS A 316 15.13 10.40 -6.88
C LYS A 316 14.09 11.01 -5.94
N LEU A 317 13.05 10.28 -5.60
CA LEU A 317 12.05 10.78 -4.68
C LEU A 317 12.63 10.69 -3.26
N PHE A 318 12.85 11.85 -2.65
CA PHE A 318 13.36 12.11 -1.30
C PHE A 318 14.88 12.14 -1.08
N ARG A 319 15.72 11.73 -2.05
CA ARG A 319 17.18 11.85 -1.95
C ARG A 319 17.90 11.55 -3.27
N PRO A 320 19.15 12.01 -3.44
CA PRO A 320 20.04 11.44 -4.44
C PRO A 320 20.12 9.92 -4.26
N THR A 321 19.94 9.17 -5.35
CA THR A 321 20.15 7.71 -5.36
C THR A 321 21.60 7.41 -5.01
N ARG A 322 21.84 6.55 -4.01
CA ARG A 322 23.20 6.16 -3.61
C ARG A 322 23.86 5.30 -4.67
N VAL A 323 23.10 4.36 -5.22
CA VAL A 323 23.50 3.55 -6.37
C VAL A 323 22.56 3.84 -7.52
N ASP A 324 23.09 4.28 -8.66
CA ASP A 324 22.28 4.36 -9.88
C ASP A 324 21.96 2.93 -10.35
N TYR A 325 20.71 2.52 -10.20
CA TYR A 325 20.23 1.20 -10.60
C TYR A 325 20.36 0.96 -12.11
N MET A 326 20.49 2.03 -12.91
CA MET A 326 20.75 1.95 -14.35
C MET A 326 22.24 1.99 -14.70
N ALA A 327 23.15 2.31 -13.78
CA ALA A 327 24.58 2.36 -14.09
C ALA A 327 25.08 0.98 -14.52
N VAL A 328 24.72 -0.07 -13.77
CA VAL A 328 25.06 -1.46 -14.12
C VAL A 328 24.42 -1.84 -15.46
N THR A 329 23.14 -1.55 -15.66
CA THR A 329 22.44 -1.86 -16.92
C THR A 329 23.05 -1.16 -18.13
N ARG A 330 23.42 0.12 -18.00
CA ARG A 330 24.11 0.86 -19.07
C ARG A 330 25.49 0.27 -19.36
N LEU A 331 26.18 -0.25 -18.36
CA LEU A 331 27.45 -0.95 -18.57
C LEU A 331 27.27 -2.27 -19.34
N PHE A 332 26.19 -3.02 -19.10
CA PHE A 332 25.89 -4.25 -19.85
C PHE A 332 25.40 -3.98 -21.30
N VAL A 333 24.60 -2.93 -21.51
CA VAL A 333 24.05 -2.62 -22.84
C VAL A 333 25.07 -1.91 -23.72
N ASN A 334 25.79 -0.92 -23.16
CA ASN A 334 26.71 -0.06 -23.92
C ASN A 334 28.20 -0.46 -23.74
N GLY A 335 28.50 -1.47 -22.92
CA GLY A 335 29.86 -1.97 -22.68
C GLY A 335 30.51 -2.59 -23.92
N ASP A 336 29.71 -3.24 -24.77
CA ASP A 336 30.19 -3.89 -26.00
C ASP A 336 30.48 -2.88 -27.13
N GLU A 337 29.85 -1.70 -27.12
CA GLU A 337 30.01 -0.68 -28.18
C GLU A 337 31.30 0.14 -28.06
N LYS A 338 32.02 0.08 -26.93
CA LYS A 338 33.23 0.89 -26.71
C LYS A 338 34.47 0.43 -27.48
N ASN A 339 34.42 -0.72 -28.17
CA ASN A 339 35.50 -1.18 -29.05
C ASN A 339 35.43 -0.61 -30.49
N GLY A 340 34.41 0.18 -30.84
CA GLY A 340 34.25 0.79 -32.16
C GLY A 340 34.34 2.31 -32.13
N LYS A 341 35.27 2.89 -32.90
CA LYS A 341 35.41 4.34 -33.12
C LYS A 341 34.14 4.93 -33.74
N THR A 342 33.30 5.62 -32.95
CA THR A 342 32.54 6.85 -33.31
C THR A 342 31.58 7.20 -32.16
N ARG A 343 31.64 8.44 -31.64
CA ARG A 343 30.66 8.93 -30.66
C ARG A 343 29.32 9.15 -31.36
N ARG A 344 28.40 8.20 -31.26
CA ARG A 344 27.01 8.34 -31.72
C ARG A 344 26.29 9.43 -30.91
N GLY A 345 25.41 10.20 -31.56
CA GLY A 345 24.56 11.20 -30.91
C GLY A 345 23.47 10.56 -30.02
N TYR A 346 23.07 11.26 -28.96
CA TYR A 346 22.06 10.80 -27.99
C TYR A 346 20.72 10.53 -28.67
N SER A 347 20.19 9.32 -28.51
CA SER A 347 18.89 8.91 -29.01
C SER A 347 17.96 8.60 -27.85
N PHE A 348 16.86 9.35 -27.72
CA PHE A 348 15.90 9.15 -26.63
C PHE A 348 15.39 7.69 -26.53
N TYR A 349 15.19 7.01 -27.65
CA TYR A 349 14.68 5.64 -27.68
C TYR A 349 15.71 4.58 -27.27
N LYS A 350 17.01 4.85 -27.41
CA LYS A 350 18.09 3.90 -27.11
C LYS A 350 18.84 4.22 -25.81
N ASP A 351 19.02 5.51 -25.53
CA ASP A 351 19.82 6.01 -24.41
C ASP A 351 19.01 6.46 -23.20
N SER A 352 17.67 6.55 -23.32
CA SER A 352 16.82 6.75 -22.15
C SER A 352 16.87 5.54 -21.22
N SER A 353 16.66 5.75 -19.92
CA SER A 353 16.62 4.66 -18.94
C SER A 353 15.62 3.56 -19.31
N LEU A 354 14.50 3.92 -19.96
CA LEU A 354 13.51 2.95 -20.45
C LEU A 354 14.04 2.20 -21.69
N GLY A 355 14.61 2.93 -22.66
CA GLY A 355 15.19 2.35 -23.86
C GLY A 355 16.33 1.38 -23.57
N VAL A 356 17.23 1.75 -22.65
CA VAL A 356 18.32 0.90 -22.18
C VAL A 356 17.78 -0.34 -21.47
N LEU A 357 16.75 -0.19 -20.63
CA LEU A 357 16.13 -1.32 -19.93
C LEU A 357 15.45 -2.29 -20.91
N ILE A 358 14.67 -1.77 -21.87
CA ILE A 358 14.02 -2.56 -22.92
C ILE A 358 15.07 -3.31 -23.74
N SER A 359 16.17 -2.64 -24.09
CA SER A 359 17.28 -3.25 -24.83
C SER A 359 17.97 -4.35 -24.02
N ALA A 360 18.18 -4.13 -22.71
CA ALA A 360 18.73 -5.14 -21.80
C ALA A 360 17.81 -6.37 -21.67
N VAL A 361 16.49 -6.16 -21.51
CA VAL A 361 15.51 -7.26 -21.42
C VAL A 361 15.42 -8.03 -22.74
N ARG A 362 15.51 -7.36 -23.88
CA ARG A 362 15.56 -8.03 -25.20
C ARG A 362 16.84 -8.85 -25.38
N LYS A 363 18.00 -8.36 -24.90
CA LYS A 363 19.30 -9.01 -25.09
C LYS A 363 19.56 -10.15 -24.08
N TYR A 364 19.16 -9.98 -22.82
CA TYR A 364 19.46 -10.90 -21.71
C TYR A 364 18.21 -11.60 -21.12
N GLY A 365 17.02 -11.33 -21.66
CA GLY A 365 15.75 -11.88 -21.20
C GLY A 365 15.17 -11.21 -19.95
N TRP A 366 13.95 -11.60 -19.58
CA TRP A 366 13.22 -11.06 -18.42
C TRP A 366 13.89 -11.31 -17.07
N LYS A 367 14.78 -12.31 -16.98
CA LYS A 367 15.58 -12.60 -15.76
C LYS A 367 16.55 -11.45 -15.41
N PHE A 368 16.89 -10.59 -16.37
CA PHE A 368 17.77 -9.44 -16.15
C PHE A 368 17.24 -8.47 -15.06
N ILE A 369 15.92 -8.25 -15.01
CA ILE A 369 15.31 -7.33 -14.04
C ILE A 369 15.52 -7.80 -12.58
N PRO A 370 15.06 -8.99 -12.17
CA PRO A 370 15.24 -9.46 -10.79
C PRO A 370 16.72 -9.67 -10.41
N GLU A 371 17.60 -9.98 -11.37
CA GLU A 371 18.99 -10.33 -11.07
C GLU A 371 19.95 -9.13 -11.04
N ARG A 372 19.67 -8.05 -11.78
CA ARG A 372 20.61 -6.94 -11.98
C ARG A 372 20.01 -5.56 -11.68
N VAL A 373 18.71 -5.35 -11.91
CA VAL A 373 18.04 -4.05 -11.68
C VAL A 373 17.42 -3.96 -10.28
N LEU A 374 16.79 -5.04 -9.83
CA LEU A 374 16.09 -5.10 -8.55
C LEU A 374 16.99 -4.95 -7.32
N PRO A 375 18.19 -5.58 -7.22
CA PRO A 375 19.04 -5.42 -6.04
C PRO A 375 19.41 -3.97 -5.68
N PRO A 376 19.95 -3.13 -6.58
CA PRO A 376 20.25 -1.74 -6.26
C PRO A 376 18.98 -0.92 -6.01
N LEU A 377 17.85 -1.27 -6.63
CA LEU A 377 16.56 -0.63 -6.35
C LEU A 377 16.08 -0.90 -4.92
N LEU A 378 16.14 -2.16 -4.47
CA LEU A 378 15.74 -2.56 -3.12
C LEU A 378 16.68 -2.00 -2.05
N ALA A 379 18.00 -2.03 -2.30
CA ALA A 379 18.99 -1.44 -1.41
C ALA A 379 18.77 0.09 -1.19
N ASN A 380 18.47 0.82 -2.28
CA ASN A 380 18.11 2.23 -2.20
C ASN A 380 16.74 2.46 -1.52
N SER A 381 15.80 1.52 -1.63
CA SER A 381 14.47 1.67 -1.01
C SER A 381 14.54 1.42 0.49
N ALA A 382 15.25 0.38 0.93
CA ALA A 382 15.44 0.03 2.34
C ALA A 382 16.02 1.19 3.17
N THR A 383 17.04 1.84 2.65
CA THR A 383 17.66 3.00 3.34
C THR A 383 16.73 4.21 3.41
N GLY A 384 15.85 4.42 2.42
CA GLY A 384 14.83 5.47 2.47
C GLY A 384 13.70 5.19 3.47
N ILE A 385 13.28 3.92 3.58
CA ILE A 385 12.30 3.47 4.58
C ILE A 385 12.84 3.73 5.98
N VAL A 386 14.06 3.29 6.27
CA VAL A 386 14.69 3.49 7.59
C VAL A 386 14.79 4.98 7.94
N LEU A 387 15.16 5.83 6.99
CA LEU A 387 15.22 7.28 7.21
C LEU A 387 13.86 7.82 7.64
N TYR A 388 12.81 7.52 6.89
CA TYR A 388 11.49 8.10 7.13
C TYR A 388 10.84 7.56 8.41
N THR A 389 10.93 6.25 8.66
CA THR A 389 10.39 5.63 9.89
C THR A 389 11.11 6.13 11.13
N SER A 390 12.45 6.24 11.08
CA SER A 390 13.25 6.78 12.17
C SER A 390 12.92 8.25 12.43
N TYR A 391 12.69 9.04 11.37
CA TYR A 391 12.27 10.44 11.49
C TYR A 391 10.93 10.57 12.20
N LEU A 392 9.89 9.87 11.75
CA LEU A 392 8.57 9.95 12.37
C LEU A 392 8.57 9.47 13.83
N THR A 393 9.26 8.36 14.10
CA THR A 393 9.37 7.80 15.46
C THR A 393 10.10 8.76 16.39
N SER A 394 11.20 9.36 15.92
CA SER A 394 11.96 10.33 16.71
C SER A 394 11.20 11.64 16.89
N LEU A 395 10.47 12.08 15.87
CA LEU A 395 9.65 13.29 15.93
C LEU A 395 8.50 13.14 16.93
N GLN A 396 7.83 11.98 16.93
CA GLN A 396 6.81 11.67 17.93
C GLN A 396 7.41 11.71 19.34
N TYR A 397 8.58 11.11 19.54
CA TYR A 397 9.27 11.11 20.83
C TYR A 397 9.69 12.52 21.30
N PHE A 398 10.22 13.36 20.41
CA PHE A 398 10.66 14.71 20.80
C PHE A 398 9.48 15.70 20.95
N ASN A 399 8.33 15.42 20.35
CA ASN A 399 7.16 16.29 20.33
C ASN A 399 6.01 15.81 21.24
N ASP A 400 6.29 14.90 22.18
CA ASP A 400 5.33 14.10 22.99
C ASP A 400 4.36 14.91 23.91
N ASN A 401 4.34 16.24 23.80
CA ASN A 401 3.49 17.15 24.60
C ASN A 401 2.36 17.84 23.82
N LYS A 402 2.06 17.45 22.57
CA LYS A 402 0.96 18.02 21.78
C LYS A 402 0.14 16.95 21.09
N ASN A 403 -1.19 16.94 21.33
CA ASN A 403 -2.16 16.03 20.72
C ASN A 403 -2.13 15.99 19.17
N ASN A 404 -1.46 16.96 18.51
CA ASN A 404 -1.29 17.06 17.05
C ASN A 404 0.19 17.25 16.65
N PHE A 405 1.05 16.25 16.91
CA PHE A 405 2.50 16.35 16.65
C PHE A 405 2.90 16.60 15.17
N LEU A 406 2.03 16.25 14.21
CA LEU A 406 2.26 16.44 12.77
C LEU A 406 1.86 17.84 12.27
N ASP A 407 0.99 18.56 12.99
CA ASP A 407 0.44 19.83 12.52
C ASP A 407 1.36 21.01 12.83
N ASN A 408 2.22 20.88 13.85
CA ASN A 408 3.14 21.95 14.21
C ASN A 408 4.39 21.47 14.97
N PRO A 409 5.31 20.76 14.30
CA PRO A 409 6.55 20.39 14.94
C PRO A 409 7.48 21.62 15.07
N SER A 410 8.18 21.73 16.21
CA SER A 410 9.20 22.76 16.43
C SER A 410 10.38 22.58 15.45
N PRO A 411 11.00 23.65 14.93
CA PRO A 411 12.19 23.54 14.06
C PRO A 411 13.34 22.78 14.71
N TRP A 412 13.39 22.83 16.04
CA TRP A 412 14.42 22.16 16.83
C TRP A 412 14.13 20.66 17.02
N ASP A 413 12.87 20.29 17.21
CA ASP A 413 12.48 18.89 17.32
C ASP A 413 12.58 18.17 15.97
N THR A 414 12.25 18.86 14.87
CA THR A 414 12.48 18.34 13.51
C THR A 414 13.95 18.22 13.18
N PHE A 415 14.79 19.13 13.68
CA PHE A 415 16.25 19.04 13.55
C PHE A 415 16.79 17.81 14.29
N ARG A 416 16.43 17.62 15.57
CA ARG A 416 16.83 16.46 16.38
C ARG A 416 16.34 15.15 15.77
N ALA A 417 15.06 15.10 15.37
CA ALA A 417 14.49 13.94 14.70
C ALA A 417 15.20 13.63 13.37
N GLY A 418 15.51 14.67 12.58
CA GLY A 418 16.26 14.52 11.33
C GLY A 418 17.70 14.04 11.54
N PHE A 419 18.37 14.47 12.62
CA PHE A 419 19.71 14.00 13.00
C PHE A 419 19.70 12.51 13.36
N VAL A 420 18.74 12.08 14.19
CA VAL A 420 18.55 10.67 14.55
C VAL A 420 18.23 9.84 13.31
N ALA A 421 17.33 10.32 12.45
CA ALA A 421 16.98 9.66 11.20
C ALA A 421 18.19 9.49 10.27
N GLY A 422 18.99 10.54 10.09
CA GLY A 422 20.22 10.47 9.29
C GLY A 422 21.26 9.52 9.88
N THR A 423 21.31 9.38 11.21
CA THR A 423 22.14 8.40 11.90
C THR A 423 21.74 6.97 11.53
N PHE A 424 20.47 6.60 11.70
CA PHE A 424 19.97 5.28 11.33
C PHE A 424 20.12 4.99 9.83
N GLN A 425 19.92 6.00 8.97
CA GLN A 425 20.16 5.87 7.54
C GLN A 425 21.64 5.57 7.26
N SER A 426 22.57 6.27 7.92
CA SER A 426 24.01 6.08 7.70
C SER A 426 24.47 4.66 8.03
N ILE A 427 23.91 4.06 9.10
CA ILE A 427 24.21 2.67 9.50
C ILE A 427 23.69 1.72 8.44
N THR A 428 22.43 1.87 8.03
CA THR A 428 21.79 1.03 7.01
C THR A 428 22.50 1.15 5.65
N ALA A 429 23.05 2.32 5.35
CA ALA A 429 23.74 2.58 4.10
C ALA A 429 25.20 2.12 4.08
N ALA A 430 25.84 1.91 5.24
CA ALA A 430 27.25 1.56 5.31
C ALA A 430 27.62 0.31 4.48
N PRO A 431 26.85 -0.80 4.49
CA PRO A 431 27.12 -1.96 3.63
C PRO A 431 27.06 -1.62 2.13
N ILE A 432 26.12 -0.77 1.73
CA ILE A 432 25.92 -0.38 0.33
C ILE A 432 27.07 0.51 -0.15
N ASP A 433 27.43 1.50 0.68
CA ASP A 433 28.55 2.41 0.41
C ASP A 433 29.87 1.62 0.32
N ALA A 434 30.07 0.63 1.20
CA ALA A 434 31.26 -0.20 1.23
C ALA A 434 31.41 -1.09 -0.02
N ILE A 435 30.31 -1.69 -0.50
CA ILE A 435 30.31 -2.46 -1.76
C ILE A 435 30.66 -1.51 -2.92
N TYR A 436 29.96 -0.39 -3.04
CA TYR A 436 30.10 0.49 -4.20
C TYR A 436 31.47 1.19 -4.26
N ALA A 437 31.99 1.62 -3.11
CA ALA A 437 33.30 2.24 -3.00
C ALA A 437 34.46 1.32 -3.36
N ARG A 438 34.25 -0.01 -3.33
CA ARG A 438 35.29 -1.02 -3.55
C ARG A 438 34.98 -1.99 -4.68
N SER A 439 33.98 -1.68 -5.51
CA SER A 439 33.63 -2.50 -6.67
C SER A 439 34.12 -1.81 -7.95
N SER A 440 34.95 -2.49 -8.71
CA SER A 440 35.36 -1.99 -10.03
C SER A 440 34.33 -2.35 -11.11
N ALA A 441 34.18 -1.50 -12.13
CA ALA A 441 33.28 -1.79 -13.25
C ALA A 441 33.66 -3.08 -13.99
N SER A 442 34.95 -3.42 -14.05
CA SER A 442 35.44 -4.69 -14.61
C SER A 442 35.02 -5.89 -13.78
N GLU A 443 35.02 -5.78 -12.47
CA GLU A 443 34.64 -6.87 -11.57
C GLU A 443 33.13 -7.15 -11.59
N ILE A 444 32.32 -6.09 -11.70
CA ILE A 444 30.86 -6.21 -11.86
C ILE A 444 30.50 -6.87 -13.21
N LEU A 445 31.29 -6.63 -14.25
CA LEU A 445 31.03 -7.12 -15.62
C LEU A 445 31.67 -8.50 -15.92
N LYS A 446 32.86 -8.78 -15.39
CA LYS A 446 33.66 -9.97 -15.71
C LYS A 446 33.83 -10.95 -14.54
N GLY A 447 33.32 -10.65 -13.35
CA GLY A 447 33.41 -11.56 -12.22
C GLY A 447 32.59 -12.84 -12.42
N ASP A 448 33.02 -13.95 -11.81
CA ASP A 448 32.37 -15.26 -11.80
C ASP A 448 31.02 -15.30 -11.04
N HIS A 449 30.31 -14.17 -10.98
CA HIS A 449 29.08 -14.04 -10.21
C HIS A 449 27.83 -14.12 -11.12
N PRO A 450 26.94 -15.10 -10.90
CA PRO A 450 25.80 -15.32 -11.78
C PRO A 450 24.76 -14.19 -11.69
N ASN A 451 24.64 -13.50 -10.55
CA ASN A 451 23.76 -12.36 -10.35
C ASN A 451 24.32 -11.34 -9.35
N LEU A 452 23.73 -10.14 -9.33
CA LEU A 452 24.22 -9.03 -8.51
C LEU A 452 23.92 -9.24 -7.01
N TRP A 453 22.95 -10.09 -6.67
CA TRP A 453 22.68 -10.52 -5.29
C TRP A 453 23.85 -11.29 -4.68
N LYS A 454 24.30 -12.34 -5.38
CA LYS A 454 25.43 -13.16 -4.96
C LYS A 454 26.74 -12.36 -4.98
N PHE A 455 26.91 -11.48 -5.97
CA PHE A 455 28.04 -10.53 -5.98
C PHE A 455 28.06 -9.68 -4.69
N GLY A 456 26.95 -9.03 -4.36
CA GLY A 456 26.85 -8.18 -3.18
C GLY A 456 27.14 -8.94 -1.89
N PHE A 457 26.58 -10.15 -1.72
CA PHE A 457 26.83 -10.96 -0.54
C PHE A 457 28.28 -11.46 -0.45
N SER A 458 28.85 -11.91 -1.57
CA SER A 458 30.25 -12.34 -1.65
C SER A 458 31.20 -11.18 -1.30
N LYS A 459 30.92 -9.99 -1.84
CA LYS A 459 31.70 -8.78 -1.56
C LYS A 459 31.59 -8.32 -0.11
N LEU A 460 30.41 -8.37 0.50
CA LEU A 460 30.27 -8.08 1.92
C LEU A 460 31.06 -9.06 2.78
N LYS A 461 31.11 -10.34 2.40
CA LYS A 461 31.91 -11.35 3.10
C LYS A 461 33.41 -11.10 2.95
N GLU A 462 33.86 -10.66 1.77
CA GLU A 462 35.26 -10.30 1.49
C GLU A 462 35.70 -9.05 2.26
N ILE A 463 34.85 -8.01 2.30
CA ILE A 463 35.12 -6.75 3.01
C ILE A 463 35.13 -6.97 4.54
N GLY A 464 34.27 -7.87 5.03
CA GLY A 464 34.11 -8.16 6.44
C GLY A 464 33.40 -7.05 7.23
N PHE A 465 32.96 -7.36 8.45
CA PHE A 465 32.16 -6.45 9.28
C PHE A 465 32.86 -5.12 9.56
N SER A 466 34.16 -5.16 9.87
CA SER A 466 34.94 -3.94 10.14
C SER A 466 35.19 -3.10 8.90
N GLY A 467 35.42 -3.73 7.75
CA GLY A 467 35.66 -3.04 6.47
C GLY A 467 34.43 -2.27 5.99
N VAL A 468 33.22 -2.74 6.36
CA VAL A 468 31.95 -2.05 6.08
C VAL A 468 31.87 -0.69 6.76
N PHE A 469 32.39 -0.57 7.99
CA PHE A 469 32.39 0.69 8.75
C PHE A 469 33.68 1.50 8.60
N ALA A 470 34.61 1.05 7.77
CA ALA A 470 35.79 1.82 7.42
C ALA A 470 35.37 3.08 6.64
N GLY A 471 35.70 4.27 7.15
CA GLY A 471 35.22 5.53 6.57
C GLY A 471 33.86 6.00 7.09
N TYR A 472 33.22 5.27 8.01
CA TYR A 472 31.87 5.56 8.52
C TYR A 472 31.72 6.96 9.12
N GLY A 473 32.74 7.51 9.78
CA GLY A 473 32.65 8.84 10.41
C GLY A 473 32.22 9.94 9.43
N LEU A 474 32.73 9.92 8.19
CA LEU A 474 32.33 10.88 7.16
C LEU A 474 30.91 10.63 6.68
N SER A 475 30.49 9.36 6.53
CA SER A 475 29.09 9.01 6.24
C SER A 475 28.14 9.47 7.34
N PHE A 476 28.49 9.24 8.61
CA PHE A 476 27.67 9.63 9.75
C PHE A 476 27.45 11.15 9.78
N ILE A 477 28.52 11.94 9.72
CA ILE A 477 28.44 13.40 9.75
C ILE A 477 27.66 13.92 8.53
N LYS A 478 27.97 13.40 7.33
CA LYS A 478 27.29 13.79 6.10
C LYS A 478 25.79 13.55 6.19
N GLU A 479 25.36 12.40 6.68
CA GLU A 479 23.95 12.00 6.63
C GLU A 479 23.16 12.62 7.78
N SER A 480 23.66 12.52 9.02
CA SER A 480 22.98 13.08 10.21
C SER A 480 22.72 14.57 10.09
N VAL A 481 23.75 15.38 9.82
CA VAL A 481 23.65 16.85 9.75
C VAL A 481 22.79 17.29 8.57
N SER A 482 22.96 16.65 7.41
CA SER A 482 22.22 17.04 6.21
C SER A 482 20.73 16.74 6.36
N PHE A 483 20.34 15.59 6.92
CA PHE A 483 18.92 15.28 7.14
C PHE A 483 18.31 16.09 8.28
N ALA A 484 19.07 16.44 9.32
CA ALA A 484 18.63 17.39 10.34
C ALA A 484 18.22 18.73 9.71
N ILE A 485 19.06 19.27 8.83
CA ILE A 485 18.80 20.52 8.11
C ILE A 485 17.64 20.36 7.12
N TYR A 486 17.62 19.26 6.34
CA TYR A 486 16.56 18.99 5.37
C TYR A 486 15.17 18.99 6.01
N PHE A 487 14.95 18.17 7.05
CA PHE A 487 13.64 18.08 7.69
C PHE A 487 13.27 19.37 8.42
N SER A 488 14.22 20.04 9.06
CA SER A 488 13.98 21.32 9.73
C SER A 488 13.58 22.41 8.73
N THR A 489 14.30 22.55 7.62
CA THR A 489 13.96 23.50 6.55
C THR A 489 12.62 23.16 5.89
N PHE A 490 12.39 21.87 5.60
CA PHE A 490 11.16 21.42 4.96
C PHE A 490 9.92 21.73 5.82
N GLU A 491 9.92 21.34 7.10
CA GLU A 491 8.78 21.55 7.99
C GLU A 491 8.57 23.04 8.33
N THR A 492 9.64 23.82 8.45
CA THR A 492 9.55 25.27 8.70
C THR A 492 8.87 25.98 7.54
N ILE A 493 9.28 25.71 6.31
CA ILE A 493 8.68 26.33 5.11
C ILE A 493 7.26 25.80 4.89
N LYS A 494 7.06 24.49 5.00
CA LYS A 494 5.77 23.84 4.76
C LYS A 494 4.70 24.30 5.75
N ASN A 495 5.01 24.40 7.04
CA ASN A 495 4.00 24.67 8.08
C ASN A 495 4.04 26.13 8.55
N GLN A 496 5.20 26.63 8.96
CA GLN A 496 5.28 27.94 9.62
C GLN A 496 5.15 29.08 8.62
N LEU A 497 5.92 29.03 7.53
CA LEU A 497 5.85 30.05 6.49
C LEU A 497 4.51 30.03 5.75
N HIS A 498 3.97 28.84 5.48
CA HIS A 498 2.62 28.69 4.91
C HIS A 498 1.56 29.33 5.81
N ARG A 499 1.55 29.02 7.12
CA ARG A 499 0.56 29.60 8.05
C ARG A 499 0.69 31.12 8.16
N TYR A 500 1.92 31.61 8.32
CA TYR A 500 2.17 33.06 8.37
C TYR A 500 1.62 33.76 7.11
N THR A 501 1.94 33.21 5.93
CA THR A 501 1.48 33.76 4.66
C THR A 501 -0.04 33.67 4.53
N ARG A 502 -0.62 32.51 4.85
CA ARG A 502 -2.06 32.26 4.83
C ARG A 502 -2.82 33.25 5.73
N ASP A 503 -2.35 33.46 6.95
CA ASP A 503 -3.02 34.32 7.93
C ASP A 503 -2.90 35.80 7.53
N LYS A 504 -1.78 36.22 6.93
CA LYS A 504 -1.63 37.57 6.35
C LYS A 504 -2.53 37.78 5.13
N ILE A 505 -2.65 36.79 4.25
CA ILE A 505 -3.55 36.84 3.08
C ILE A 505 -5.01 36.94 3.55
N ILE A 506 -5.45 36.08 4.48
CA ILE A 506 -6.80 36.13 5.06
C ILE A 506 -7.06 37.51 5.66
N SER A 507 -6.11 38.04 6.44
CA SER A 507 -6.23 39.37 7.04
C SER A 507 -6.40 40.46 5.98
N TYR A 508 -5.56 40.44 4.95
CA TYR A 508 -5.60 41.43 3.87
C TYR A 508 -6.94 41.43 3.13
N TYR A 509 -7.42 40.25 2.72
CA TYR A 509 -8.72 40.13 2.03
C TYR A 509 -9.88 40.51 2.95
N PHE A 510 -9.84 40.14 4.23
CA PHE A 510 -10.86 40.50 5.21
C PHE A 510 -10.97 42.02 5.39
N TYR A 511 -9.85 42.72 5.61
CA TYR A 511 -9.86 44.18 5.75
C TYR A 511 -10.22 44.89 4.44
N LYS A 512 -9.79 44.35 3.29
CA LYS A 512 -10.16 44.89 1.97
C LYS A 512 -11.67 44.81 1.73
N GLU A 513 -12.30 43.67 2.01
CA GLU A 513 -13.74 43.48 1.78
C GLU A 513 -14.58 44.30 2.78
N ARG A 514 -14.13 44.40 4.03
CA ARG A 514 -14.72 45.26 5.06
C ARG A 514 -14.68 46.75 4.70
N LEU A 515 -13.63 47.21 4.00
CA LEU A 515 -13.52 48.59 3.55
C LEU A 515 -14.29 48.87 2.25
N ARG A 516 -14.53 47.84 1.42
CA ARG A 516 -15.21 47.98 0.12
C ARG A 516 -16.74 47.97 0.24
N THR A 517 -17.27 47.28 1.24
CA THR A 517 -18.71 46.98 1.36
C THR A 517 -19.24 47.50 2.68
N TRP A 518 -20.21 48.42 2.64
CA TRP A 518 -20.78 49.05 3.83
C TRP A 518 -21.64 48.09 4.69
N ASP A 519 -22.09 46.96 4.14
CA ASP A 519 -22.92 45.93 4.81
C ASP A 519 -22.17 44.60 5.05
N PHE A 520 -20.85 44.65 5.29
CA PHE A 520 -20.05 43.45 5.51
C PHE A 520 -20.25 42.91 6.95
N GLN A 521 -21.00 41.81 7.10
CA GLN A 521 -21.40 41.24 8.40
C GLN A 521 -20.64 39.97 8.84
N LEU A 522 -19.80 39.38 7.99
CA LEU A 522 -19.09 38.12 8.30
C LEU A 522 -18.00 38.31 9.36
N ASP A 523 -17.95 37.40 10.35
CA ASP A 523 -16.82 37.34 11.29
C ASP A 523 -15.55 36.83 10.60
N ARG A 524 -14.38 37.19 11.14
CA ARG A 524 -13.07 36.83 10.61
C ARG A 524 -12.88 35.31 10.52
N GLN A 525 -13.49 34.54 11.41
CA GLN A 525 -13.40 33.07 11.39
C GLN A 525 -14.23 32.47 10.26
N GLU A 526 -15.42 32.98 10.01
CA GLU A 526 -16.33 32.53 8.95
C GLU A 526 -15.76 32.89 7.58
N PHE A 527 -15.30 34.14 7.42
CA PHE A 527 -14.61 34.58 6.20
C PHE A 527 -13.36 33.73 5.92
N ALA A 528 -12.60 33.37 6.96
CA ALA A 528 -11.44 32.49 6.80
C ALA A 528 -11.82 31.07 6.36
N LYS A 529 -12.99 30.55 6.77
CA LYS A 529 -13.48 29.21 6.36
C LYS A 529 -13.90 29.22 4.90
N GLU A 530 -14.60 30.27 4.47
CA GLU A 530 -15.03 30.46 3.08
C GLU A 530 -13.83 30.71 2.14
N LEU A 531 -12.87 31.53 2.54
CA LEU A 531 -11.67 31.77 1.72
C LEU A 531 -10.81 30.50 1.57
N LYS A 532 -10.78 29.63 2.60
CA LYS A 532 -10.07 28.33 2.57
C LYS A 532 -10.72 27.31 1.64
N SER A 533 -12.04 27.38 1.39
CA SER A 533 -12.73 26.45 0.51
C SER A 533 -12.39 26.69 -0.97
N GLN A 534 -11.96 27.91 -1.31
CA GLN A 534 -11.60 28.31 -2.68
C GLN A 534 -10.37 27.57 -3.22
N LYS A 535 -10.44 27.14 -4.48
CA LYS A 535 -9.35 26.44 -5.19
C LYS A 535 -8.00 27.18 -5.14
N ARG A 536 -8.01 28.51 -5.16
CA ARG A 536 -6.80 29.35 -5.09
C ARG A 536 -6.04 29.20 -3.75
N PHE A 537 -6.78 29.01 -2.65
CA PHE A 537 -6.20 28.79 -1.33
C PHE A 537 -5.70 27.36 -1.12
N ARG A 538 -6.34 26.37 -1.75
CA ARG A 538 -5.80 24.99 -1.82
C ARG A 538 -4.48 24.95 -2.60
N ALA A 539 -4.41 25.63 -3.74
CA ALA A 539 -3.18 25.73 -4.54
C ALA A 539 -2.02 26.39 -3.78
N LEU A 540 -2.30 27.33 -2.86
CA LEU A 540 -1.29 27.96 -2.01
C LEU A 540 -0.50 26.93 -1.19
N ARG A 541 -1.20 25.95 -0.58
CA ARG A 541 -0.55 24.88 0.20
C ARG A 541 0.41 24.07 -0.66
N THR A 542 -0.02 23.66 -1.86
CA THR A 542 0.81 22.89 -2.80
C THR A 542 2.05 23.67 -3.25
N THR A 543 1.92 24.98 -3.47
CA THR A 543 3.06 25.86 -3.79
C THR A 543 4.06 25.94 -2.63
N PHE A 544 3.59 26.03 -1.38
CA PHE A 544 4.49 26.02 -0.22
C PHE A 544 5.19 24.68 -0.01
N VAL A 545 4.52 23.57 -0.29
CA VAL A 545 5.15 22.23 -0.27
C VAL A 545 6.21 22.11 -1.36
N PHE A 546 5.94 22.63 -2.57
CA PHE A 546 6.92 22.71 -3.66
C PHE A 546 8.17 23.50 -3.23
N ILE A 547 7.97 24.71 -2.72
CA ILE A 547 9.07 25.61 -2.30
C ILE A 547 9.85 24.96 -1.15
N ALA A 548 9.16 24.37 -0.16
CA ALA A 548 9.78 23.63 0.92
C ALA A 548 10.68 22.50 0.40
N GLY A 549 10.19 21.74 -0.59
CA GLY A 549 10.96 20.67 -1.23
C GLY A 549 12.22 21.15 -1.95
N VAL A 550 12.11 22.22 -2.75
CA VAL A 550 13.26 22.82 -3.47
C VAL A 550 14.29 23.34 -2.48
N THR A 551 13.85 24.15 -1.52
CA THR A 551 14.74 24.83 -0.58
C THR A 551 15.40 23.83 0.37
N ALA A 552 14.65 22.86 0.90
CA ALA A 552 15.23 21.80 1.73
C ALA A 552 16.23 20.94 0.94
N SER A 553 15.93 20.61 -0.32
CA SER A 553 16.88 19.89 -1.19
C SER A 553 18.14 20.71 -1.44
N LEU A 554 18.03 22.02 -1.69
CA LEU A 554 19.20 22.89 -1.84
C LEU A 554 20.05 22.90 -0.56
N CYS A 555 19.43 23.09 0.61
CA CYS A 555 20.10 23.08 1.91
C CYS A 555 20.78 21.73 2.20
N LEU A 556 20.13 20.61 1.88
CA LEU A 556 20.71 19.28 1.96
C LEU A 556 21.99 19.18 1.13
N HIS A 557 21.93 19.61 -0.14
CA HIS A 557 23.07 19.51 -1.06
C HIS A 557 24.21 20.47 -0.69
N LEU A 558 23.91 21.64 -0.12
CA LEU A 558 24.92 22.57 0.38
C LEU A 558 25.80 21.88 1.44
N VAL A 559 25.22 21.06 2.30
CA VAL A 559 25.97 20.33 3.35
C VAL A 559 26.60 19.05 2.82
N GLN A 560 25.86 18.27 2.03
CA GLN A 560 26.35 16.98 1.53
C GLN A 560 27.50 17.12 0.54
N TYR A 561 27.48 18.11 -0.35
CA TYR A 561 28.44 18.23 -1.44
C TYR A 561 29.91 18.32 -0.99
N PRO A 562 30.30 19.24 -0.09
CA PRO A 562 31.69 19.34 0.36
C PRO A 562 32.14 18.07 1.09
N ILE A 563 31.27 17.47 1.91
CA ILE A 563 31.60 16.26 2.67
C ILE A 563 31.71 15.04 1.73
N ALA A 564 30.82 14.92 0.74
CA ALA A 564 30.87 13.87 -0.27
C ALA A 564 32.15 13.96 -1.12
N LYS A 565 32.62 15.17 -1.42
CA LYS A 565 33.90 15.36 -2.13
C LYS A 565 35.09 14.82 -1.32
N ILE A 566 35.14 15.11 -0.02
CA ILE A 566 36.16 14.59 0.90
C ILE A 566 36.03 13.06 1.03
N GLN A 567 34.80 12.58 1.20
CA GLN A 567 34.49 11.16 1.33
C GLN A 567 34.92 10.35 0.10
N ASN A 568 34.69 10.85 -1.12
CA ASN A 568 35.10 10.16 -2.33
C ASN A 568 36.63 10.01 -2.41
N ILE A 569 37.38 11.04 -2.01
CA ILE A 569 38.86 10.96 -1.92
C ILE A 569 39.28 9.91 -0.89
N HIS A 570 38.61 9.88 0.27
CA HIS A 570 38.86 8.89 1.31
C HIS A 570 38.60 7.46 0.82
N PHE A 571 37.45 7.22 0.18
CA PHE A 571 37.06 5.91 -0.32
C PHE A 571 37.99 5.40 -1.43
N SER A 572 38.41 6.25 -2.37
CA SER A 572 39.39 5.84 -3.39
C SER A 572 40.74 5.45 -2.78
N ARG A 573 41.15 6.10 -1.68
CA ARG A 573 42.38 5.72 -0.96
C ARG A 573 42.20 4.41 -0.19
N LEU A 574 41.03 4.20 0.40
CA LEU A 574 40.68 2.99 1.11
C LEU A 574 40.68 1.77 0.18
N GLU A 575 40.12 1.92 -1.03
CA GLU A 575 40.18 0.91 -2.09
C GLU A 575 41.63 0.58 -2.49
N ALA A 576 42.45 1.61 -2.72
CA ALA A 576 43.87 1.41 -3.03
C ALA A 576 44.61 0.69 -1.88
N PHE A 577 44.37 1.10 -0.65
CA PHE A 577 44.97 0.48 0.54
C PHE A 577 44.58 -0.99 0.69
N ASP A 578 43.29 -1.32 0.53
CA ASP A 578 42.79 -2.68 0.61
C ASP A 578 43.41 -3.56 -0.50
N TYR A 579 43.58 -3.03 -1.72
CA TYR A 579 44.25 -3.73 -2.83
C TYR A 579 45.72 -4.05 -2.55
N PHE A 580 46.48 -3.12 -1.95
CA PHE A 580 47.91 -3.33 -1.65
C PHE A 580 48.17 -4.20 -0.42
N ASN A 581 47.19 -4.36 0.48
CA ASN A 581 47.36 -5.05 1.77
C ASN A 581 46.58 -6.37 1.92
N VAL A 582 45.98 -6.89 0.84
CA VAL A 582 45.29 -8.19 0.83
C VAL A 582 46.20 -9.27 1.46
N GLY A 583 45.78 -9.80 2.61
CA GLY A 583 46.45 -10.92 3.30
C GLY A 583 47.55 -10.58 4.32
N LYS A 584 47.83 -9.30 4.65
CA LYS A 584 48.95 -8.90 5.53
C LYS A 584 48.60 -8.29 6.90
N HIS A 585 47.36 -8.39 7.39
CA HIS A 585 46.99 -7.71 8.64
C HIS A 585 47.23 -8.55 9.91
N LYS A 586 48.27 -8.19 10.67
CA LYS A 586 48.51 -8.58 12.09
C LYS A 586 48.65 -7.33 13.00
N GLY A 587 47.69 -6.40 12.95
CA GLY A 587 47.71 -5.16 13.74
C GLY A 587 46.37 -4.81 14.38
N LYS A 588 46.37 -3.89 15.37
CA LYS A 588 45.14 -3.37 16.00
C LYS A 588 44.33 -2.57 14.98
N LEU A 589 43.17 -3.11 14.61
CA LEU A 589 42.28 -2.62 13.54
C LEU A 589 41.89 -1.14 13.66
N LEU A 590 41.66 -0.65 14.88
CA LEU A 590 41.30 0.75 15.16
C LEU A 590 42.40 1.75 14.79
N THR A 591 43.66 1.39 15.03
CA THR A 591 44.82 2.23 14.71
C THR A 591 45.00 2.38 13.20
N ILE A 592 44.72 1.30 12.45
CA ILE A 592 44.80 1.30 10.98
C ILE A 592 43.80 2.28 10.39
N TYR A 593 42.53 2.22 10.83
CA TYR A 593 41.49 3.13 10.33
C TYR A 593 41.75 4.59 10.70
N TYR A 594 42.23 4.85 11.92
CA TYR A 594 42.60 6.20 12.35
C TYR A 594 43.71 6.79 11.45
N ASN A 595 44.76 6.01 11.19
CA ASN A 595 45.85 6.45 10.31
C ASN A 595 45.36 6.73 8.88
N THR A 596 44.40 5.95 8.38
CA THR A 596 43.82 6.20 7.04
C THR A 596 43.10 7.54 6.96
N TYR A 597 42.46 7.99 8.05
CA TYR A 597 41.86 9.33 8.12
C TYR A 597 42.92 10.43 8.13
N VAL A 598 43.99 10.28 8.92
CA VAL A 598 45.10 11.24 8.97
C VAL A 598 45.73 11.40 7.59
N ASP A 599 46.08 10.28 6.94
CA ASP A 599 46.66 10.29 5.59
C ASP A 599 45.73 10.94 4.55
N THR A 600 44.42 10.78 4.72
CA THR A 600 43.43 11.41 3.84
C THR A 600 43.42 12.92 4.03
N LEU A 601 43.53 13.40 5.27
CA LEU A 601 43.60 14.83 5.56
C LEU A 601 44.87 15.45 4.96
N ASP A 602 46.03 14.82 5.11
CA ASP A 602 47.28 15.28 4.51
C ASP A 602 47.20 15.35 2.98
N HIS A 603 46.58 14.35 2.36
CA HIS A 603 46.38 14.34 0.92
C HIS A 603 45.41 15.44 0.45
N ILE A 604 44.35 15.70 1.20
CA ILE A 604 43.42 16.80 0.91
C ILE A 604 44.14 18.15 1.03
N LEU A 605 44.96 18.34 2.06
CA LEU A 605 45.78 19.53 2.25
C LEU A 605 46.74 19.74 1.07
N PHE A 606 47.39 18.66 0.60
CA PHE A 606 48.27 18.69 -0.57
C PHE A 606 47.53 19.10 -1.85
N ILE A 607 46.39 18.46 -2.15
CA ILE A 607 45.57 18.80 -3.33
C ILE A 607 45.07 20.25 -3.25
N GLN A 608 44.61 20.69 -2.08
CA GLN A 608 44.07 22.03 -1.90
C GLN A 608 45.16 23.09 -2.11
N ARG A 609 46.34 22.92 -1.50
CA ARG A 609 47.50 23.81 -1.68
C ARG A 609 47.92 23.93 -3.14
N ASN A 610 47.98 22.80 -3.85
CA ASN A 610 48.36 22.77 -5.27
C ASN A 610 47.29 23.36 -6.20
N SER A 611 46.03 23.42 -5.76
CA SER A 611 44.93 23.95 -6.57
C SER A 611 44.90 25.48 -6.67
N LYS A 612 45.64 26.21 -5.81
CA LYS A 612 45.63 27.68 -5.69
C LYS A 612 44.24 28.31 -5.45
N LEU A 613 43.26 27.53 -4.97
CA LEU A 613 41.91 27.99 -4.67
C LEU A 613 41.68 28.15 -3.15
N SER A 614 40.80 29.08 -2.76
CA SER A 614 40.32 29.15 -1.38
C SER A 614 39.58 27.87 -0.99
N TRP A 615 39.54 27.53 0.31
CA TRP A 615 38.86 26.32 0.80
C TRP A 615 37.40 26.23 0.36
N THR A 616 36.65 27.33 0.44
CA THR A 616 35.25 27.40 -0.01
C THR A 616 35.13 27.17 -1.50
N SER A 617 35.97 27.83 -2.31
CA SER A 617 35.97 27.67 -3.76
C SER A 617 36.37 26.25 -4.18
N TRP A 618 37.32 25.64 -3.47
CA TRP A 618 37.74 24.26 -3.73
C TRP A 618 36.64 23.26 -3.36
N LEU A 619 36.06 23.37 -2.17
CA LEU A 619 35.02 22.46 -1.69
C LEU A 619 33.76 22.50 -2.57
N TYR A 620 33.35 23.68 -3.02
CA TYR A 620 32.16 23.87 -3.84
C TYR A 620 32.42 23.93 -5.36
N LYS A 621 33.65 23.62 -5.81
CA LYS A 621 33.99 23.58 -7.24
C LYS A 621 33.10 22.55 -7.96
N GLY A 622 32.19 23.02 -8.82
CA GLY A 622 31.24 22.19 -9.56
C GLY A 622 29.86 22.05 -8.91
N PHE A 623 29.63 22.67 -7.75
CA PHE A 623 28.36 22.60 -7.02
C PHE A 623 27.18 23.11 -7.84
N ARG A 624 27.32 24.23 -8.55
CA ARG A 624 26.22 24.80 -9.38
C ARG A 624 25.69 23.78 -10.39
N ARG A 625 26.59 23.10 -11.11
CA ARG A 625 26.22 22.06 -12.07
C ARG A 625 25.55 20.88 -11.38
N HIS A 626 26.09 20.44 -10.24
CA HIS A 626 25.53 19.34 -9.45
C HIS A 626 24.13 19.64 -8.91
N ALA A 627 23.92 20.85 -8.38
CA ALA A 627 22.64 21.31 -7.88
C ALA A 627 21.58 21.36 -9.00
N LEU A 628 21.93 21.94 -10.15
CA LEU A 628 21.04 22.03 -11.31
C LEU A 628 20.64 20.67 -11.89
N THR A 629 21.52 19.67 -11.84
CA THR A 629 21.21 18.32 -12.36
C THR A 629 20.47 17.43 -11.36
N THR A 630 20.49 17.76 -10.07
CA THR A 630 19.97 16.88 -9.01
C THR A 630 18.67 17.40 -8.40
N ILE A 631 18.57 18.71 -8.15
CA ILE A 631 17.42 19.33 -7.44
C ILE A 631 16.10 19.21 -8.23
N PRO A 632 16.04 19.43 -9.57
CA PRO A 632 14.78 19.32 -10.31
C PRO A 632 14.18 17.92 -10.20
N SER A 633 15.01 16.88 -10.30
CA SER A 633 14.57 15.48 -10.19
C SER A 633 14.03 15.11 -8.80
N THR A 634 14.59 15.68 -7.73
CA THR A 634 14.09 15.45 -6.36
C THR A 634 12.81 16.25 -6.06
N THR A 635 12.67 17.42 -6.70
CA THR A 635 11.54 18.32 -6.49
C THR A 635 10.29 17.84 -7.22
N ILE A 636 10.39 17.52 -8.52
CA ILE A 636 9.24 17.10 -9.36
C ILE A 636 8.46 15.97 -8.69
N GLY A 637 9.16 15.03 -8.08
CA GLY A 637 8.53 13.93 -7.38
C GLY A 637 7.72 14.36 -6.14
N LEU A 638 8.18 15.35 -5.37
CA LEU A 638 7.44 15.90 -4.21
C LEU A 638 6.15 16.61 -4.64
N VAL A 639 6.18 17.26 -5.81
CA VAL A 639 5.03 17.96 -6.38
C VAL A 639 3.99 16.98 -6.87
N VAL A 640 4.42 15.94 -7.57
CA VAL A 640 3.54 14.85 -7.99
C VAL A 640 2.92 14.18 -6.76
N LEU A 641 3.71 13.94 -5.70
CA LEU A 641 3.22 13.34 -4.47
C LEU A 641 2.20 14.22 -3.74
N GLU A 642 2.44 15.52 -3.60
CA GLU A 642 1.48 16.43 -2.96
C GLU A 642 0.25 16.70 -3.86
N ALA A 643 0.41 16.75 -5.18
CA ALA A 643 -0.72 16.87 -6.12
C ALA A 643 -1.62 15.63 -6.07
N LEU A 644 -1.03 14.43 -5.98
CA LEU A 644 -1.77 13.19 -5.74
C LEU A 644 -2.44 13.21 -4.36
N ARG A 645 -1.76 13.74 -3.34
CA ARG A 645 -2.34 13.93 -2.00
C ARG A 645 -3.53 14.87 -1.99
N THR A 646 -3.42 16.00 -2.68
CA THR A 646 -4.50 16.99 -2.74
C THR A 646 -5.67 16.43 -3.51
N LYS A 647 -5.42 15.74 -4.63
CA LYS A 647 -6.47 15.06 -5.40
C LYS A 647 -7.19 14.00 -4.56
N MET A 648 -6.45 13.15 -3.85
CA MET A 648 -7.03 12.16 -2.94
C MET A 648 -7.76 12.80 -1.75
N ALA A 649 -7.24 13.90 -1.20
CA ALA A 649 -7.89 14.60 -0.10
C ALA A 649 -9.18 15.29 -0.57
N ASP A 650 -9.17 15.91 -1.76
CA ASP A 650 -10.34 16.51 -2.39
C ASP A 650 -11.42 15.45 -2.66
N GLU A 651 -11.04 14.27 -3.18
CA GLU A 651 -11.93 13.10 -3.35
C GLU A 651 -12.52 12.61 -2.01
N ILE A 652 -11.79 12.73 -0.90
CA ILE A 652 -12.29 12.38 0.45
C ILE A 652 -13.21 13.47 1.01
N THR A 653 -12.91 14.76 0.80
CA THR A 653 -13.75 15.87 1.32
C THR A 653 -15.04 16.09 0.52
N ASP A 654 -15.04 15.90 -0.80
CA ASP A 654 -16.25 16.00 -1.61
C ASP A 654 -17.24 14.87 -1.29
N GLY A 655 -16.77 13.74 -0.74
CA GLY A 655 -17.63 12.69 -0.17
C GLY A 655 -18.23 13.02 1.21
N SER A 656 -17.83 14.14 1.84
CA SER A 656 -18.24 14.52 3.20
C SER A 656 -19.10 15.79 3.30
N ASN A 657 -19.29 16.52 2.19
CA ASN A 657 -20.12 17.71 2.11
C ASN A 657 -21.24 17.52 1.07
N GLU A 658 -22.24 16.70 1.37
CA GLU A 658 -23.60 16.98 0.90
C GLU A 658 -24.40 17.65 2.02
N PRO A 659 -25.15 18.72 1.73
CA PRO A 659 -25.88 19.48 2.74
C PRO A 659 -27.09 18.68 3.24
N PHE A 660 -27.25 18.64 4.57
CA PHE A 660 -28.52 18.31 5.21
C PHE A 660 -29.63 19.20 4.62
N GLY A 661 -30.55 18.59 3.89
CA GLY A 661 -31.75 19.25 3.38
C GLY A 661 -32.61 19.76 4.55
N SER A 662 -32.92 21.05 4.48
CA SER A 662 -33.95 21.71 5.28
C SER A 662 -35.32 21.12 4.92
N ASN A 663 -35.96 20.45 5.88
CA ASN A 663 -37.39 20.15 5.84
C ASN A 663 -38.15 21.37 6.39
N GLU A 664 -39.04 21.96 5.58
CA GLU A 664 -40.31 22.52 6.07
C GLU A 664 -41.43 22.20 5.08
N PRO A 665 -42.69 22.08 5.56
CA PRO A 665 -43.77 21.39 4.87
C PRO A 665 -44.66 22.35 4.07
N PHE A 666 -45.16 21.88 2.92
CA PHE A 666 -46.34 22.48 2.29
C PHE A 666 -47.55 21.57 2.55
N GLU A 667 -48.39 21.98 3.50
CA GLU A 667 -49.82 21.70 3.49
C GLU A 667 -50.52 22.81 2.69
N SER A 668 -51.10 22.45 1.53
CA SER A 668 -52.44 22.82 1.05
C SER A 668 -52.60 22.38 -0.41
#